data_AF-A0AAV1CJQ1-F1
#
_entry.id   AF-A0AAV1CJQ1-F1
#
_cell.length_a   1.000
_cell.length_b   1.000
_cell.length_c   1.000
_cell.angle_alpha   90.00
_cell.angle_beta   90.00
_cell.angle_gamma   90.00
#
_symmetry.space_group_name_H-M   'P 1'
#
loop_
_entity.id
_entity.type
_entity.pdbx_description
1 polymer ?
#
loop_
_entity_poly.entity_id
_entity_poly.type
_entity_poly.pdbx_seq_one_letter_code
_entity_poly.pdbx_strand_id
1 'polypeptide(L)'
;MEKKVNALMIISFIFLISFILGPPPQPAMAATPPKKNTTSVPVAVNVGIVLDMQLPGPQVWLSCISMALSDFYSAHDYYKTRIVLNVRDSKQDVVVAASAALDLLKNVKVDAIIGPVSSMQAHFIIDLGAKARVPIISFSATSPSLSSIRSPYFIRSTVNDSSQVQVLSSIVSTFGWREVVLIYVDNEFGEGIIPFLMDALDALNIRVPYRSVIRPMAREDEISAELYKLMTMQTRVFIVHMLPDLASKLFIKAKHLGMMSDEYAWIATDAIMNALNTIDHDVLDLMQGVIGVRPYIPKSQELTSFMNRWKKNYRQNNPSALNAQLSLFGLWAYDSATALAIAVEKSGNFSTNGFWDQDFLRNSSSTDLESLGISKNGAMLLKALLETSFTGITGYFKLDGGQLQSPAYQIVNVIANGAKEVAFWTSEKGIEKDLNSTANKISNTDKAISKSDLTIIWPGDKASPPKGWVIPTSGKKLRVGVPVKDGFFEFVNVERNSDNSSTVTGYSIDIFKAVMSSLPYAVPYEFIPWENSDGKIVGNYNELIYQVYLGVFDAIAGDTTIVANRSQYVDFTMPYTESGVSMIVPIRQNQQKNAWVFLKPLTWDLWLTTFFFFVIIGFLIWLLEHRINDEFRGPPLHQIGMVFWFSFSTMVFAQKEKVVSNSARFVLIIWFWVVVILIQSYTASLTSMLTVQQLQPTVTNVNELLKNKAYSTTLWMNYTSFSQLRAEMVALQLLLMRSPI
;
A
#
# COMPACT_ATOMS: atom_id res chain seq x y z
N MET A 1 -16.22 43.02 -30.11
CA MET A 1 -15.06 42.25 -30.62
C MET A 1 -13.89 43.24 -30.77
N GLU A 2 -13.36 43.76 -29.65
CA GLU A 2 -12.67 45.07 -29.70
C GLU A 2 -11.63 45.28 -28.56
N LYS A 3 -11.20 44.19 -27.90
CA LYS A 3 -10.20 44.22 -26.82
C LYS A 3 -9.07 43.19 -26.97
N LYS A 4 -8.82 42.71 -28.20
CA LYS A 4 -7.75 41.74 -28.52
C LYS A 4 -6.87 42.11 -29.73
N VAL A 5 -6.88 43.38 -30.15
CA VAL A 5 -6.08 43.86 -31.31
C VAL A 5 -4.97 44.85 -30.91
N ASN A 6 -5.12 45.61 -29.82
CA ASN A 6 -4.15 46.64 -29.42
C ASN A 6 -2.95 46.17 -28.58
N ALA A 7 -2.87 44.88 -28.22
CA ALA A 7 -1.76 44.35 -27.40
C ALA A 7 -0.64 43.68 -28.22
N LEU A 8 -0.87 43.38 -29.50
CA LEU A 8 0.07 42.61 -30.33
C LEU A 8 0.95 43.45 -31.27
N MET A 9 0.63 44.74 -31.48
CA MET A 9 1.39 45.65 -32.36
C MET A 9 2.47 46.49 -31.67
N ILE A 10 2.61 46.42 -30.35
CA ILE A 10 3.57 47.25 -29.59
C ILE A 10 4.87 46.50 -29.25
N ILE A 11 4.85 45.16 -29.26
CA ILE A 11 6.00 44.32 -28.83
C ILE A 11 6.92 43.95 -30.01
N SER A 12 6.47 44.07 -31.26
CA SER A 12 7.22 43.64 -32.45
C SER A 12 8.18 44.71 -33.04
N PHE A 13 8.37 45.86 -32.38
CA PHE A 13 9.12 47.00 -32.95
C PHE A 13 10.39 47.40 -32.17
N ILE A 14 10.77 46.65 -31.12
CA ILE A 14 11.92 46.99 -30.24
C ILE A 14 12.94 45.83 -30.19
N PHE A 15 13.17 45.16 -31.33
CA PHE A 15 14.20 44.10 -31.43
C PHE A 15 14.95 44.08 -32.77
N LEU A 16 15.01 45.23 -33.46
CA LEU A 16 15.65 45.32 -34.79
C LEU A 16 16.42 46.64 -35.00
N ILE A 17 17.27 47.02 -34.04
CA ILE A 17 18.52 47.78 -34.22
C ILE A 17 19.46 47.37 -33.08
N SER A 18 20.43 46.50 -33.37
CA SER A 18 21.74 46.34 -32.67
C SER A 18 22.45 45.10 -33.19
N PHE A 19 22.95 45.18 -34.42
CA PHE A 19 23.97 44.27 -34.94
C PHE A 19 25.02 45.14 -35.62
N ILE A 20 26.31 44.93 -35.30
CA ILE A 20 27.56 45.30 -36.01
C ILE A 20 28.69 45.69 -35.02
N LEU A 21 29.91 45.17 -35.30
CA LEU A 21 31.26 45.50 -34.77
C LEU A 21 31.71 44.95 -33.39
N GLY A 22 32.74 44.08 -33.41
CA GLY A 22 33.55 43.64 -32.25
C GLY A 22 34.43 42.37 -32.56
N PRO A 23 35.78 42.41 -32.48
CA PRO A 23 36.68 41.34 -32.99
C PRO A 23 37.24 40.34 -31.89
N PRO A 24 38.03 39.29 -32.26
CA PRO A 24 38.24 38.05 -31.45
C PRO A 24 39.53 38.05 -30.57
N PRO A 25 39.82 36.97 -29.77
CA PRO A 25 40.81 35.97 -30.23
C PRO A 25 40.74 34.50 -29.69
N GLN A 26 41.25 33.56 -30.51
CA GLN A 26 42.04 32.31 -30.28
C GLN A 26 41.70 31.24 -29.18
N PRO A 27 41.73 29.93 -29.54
CA PRO A 27 41.86 28.80 -28.60
C PRO A 27 43.32 28.39 -28.31
N ALA A 28 43.59 27.87 -27.11
CA ALA A 28 44.91 27.41 -26.68
C ALA A 28 45.21 25.93 -27.03
N MET A 29 46.49 25.60 -27.16
CA MET A 29 47.00 24.30 -27.61
C MET A 29 46.76 23.16 -26.62
N ALA A 30 46.43 21.96 -27.13
CA ALA A 30 46.56 20.71 -26.40
C ALA A 30 48.01 20.19 -26.48
N ALA A 31 48.59 19.79 -25.35
CA ALA A 31 49.95 19.29 -25.26
C ALA A 31 50.06 17.82 -25.70
N THR A 32 51.19 17.46 -26.34
CA THR A 32 51.54 16.08 -26.69
C THR A 32 52.11 15.31 -25.49
N PRO A 33 51.88 13.98 -25.41
CA PRO A 33 52.42 13.15 -24.34
C PRO A 33 53.90 12.79 -24.58
N PRO A 34 54.75 12.69 -23.53
CA PRO A 34 56.12 12.23 -23.68
C PRO A 34 56.21 10.70 -23.79
N LYS A 35 56.90 10.19 -24.81
CA LYS A 35 57.42 8.83 -24.81
C LYS A 35 58.57 8.70 -23.80
N LYS A 36 58.65 7.56 -23.10
CA LYS A 36 59.91 7.13 -22.47
C LYS A 36 60.03 5.61 -22.41
N ASN A 37 61.04 5.08 -23.11
CA ASN A 37 61.53 3.72 -22.87
C ASN A 37 62.39 3.72 -21.61
N THR A 38 62.22 2.74 -20.71
CA THR A 38 63.34 2.10 -20.00
C THR A 38 62.86 0.83 -19.33
N THR A 39 63.38 -0.32 -19.78
CA THR A 39 63.10 -1.64 -19.21
C THR A 39 63.73 -1.78 -17.83
N SER A 40 62.92 -1.68 -16.77
CA SER A 40 63.26 -2.13 -15.43
C SER A 40 62.62 -3.49 -15.15
N VAL A 41 63.34 -4.39 -14.47
CA VAL A 41 62.81 -5.70 -14.03
C VAL A 41 61.52 -5.49 -13.23
N PRO A 42 60.44 -6.25 -13.50
CA PRO A 42 59.17 -6.05 -12.82
C PRO A 42 59.23 -6.53 -11.36
N VAL A 43 58.58 -5.77 -10.47
CA VAL A 43 58.44 -6.07 -9.04
C VAL A 43 57.26 -7.01 -8.84
N ALA A 44 57.51 -8.21 -8.32
CA ALA A 44 56.45 -9.16 -7.97
C ALA A 44 55.74 -8.72 -6.68
N VAL A 45 54.39 -8.75 -6.70
CA VAL A 45 53.53 -8.40 -5.55
C VAL A 45 52.67 -9.62 -5.22
N ASN A 46 52.79 -10.15 -4.02
CA ASN A 46 52.16 -11.42 -3.66
C ASN A 46 50.72 -11.19 -3.20
N VAL A 47 49.75 -11.77 -3.91
CA VAL A 47 48.33 -11.68 -3.56
C VAL A 47 47.81 -13.06 -3.20
N GLY A 48 47.21 -13.19 -2.02
CA GLY A 48 46.55 -14.41 -1.60
C GLY A 48 45.17 -14.55 -2.24
N ILE A 49 44.78 -15.77 -2.61
CA ILE A 49 43.43 -16.09 -3.06
C ILE A 49 42.88 -17.17 -2.12
N VAL A 50 41.76 -16.91 -1.45
CA VAL A 50 41.04 -17.88 -0.61
C VAL A 50 39.68 -18.14 -1.23
N LEU A 51 39.49 -19.34 -1.81
CA LEU A 51 38.30 -19.73 -2.56
C LEU A 51 37.94 -21.20 -2.29
N ASP A 52 36.65 -21.54 -2.37
CA ASP A 52 36.16 -22.92 -2.21
C ASP A 52 36.39 -23.74 -3.49
N MET A 53 37.65 -24.14 -3.72
CA MET A 53 38.12 -24.72 -4.99
C MET A 53 37.47 -26.08 -5.35
N GLN A 54 36.77 -26.70 -4.40
CA GLN A 54 35.99 -27.92 -4.62
C GLN A 54 34.68 -27.68 -5.38
N LEU A 55 34.21 -26.44 -5.46
CA LEU A 55 33.00 -26.07 -6.20
C LEU A 55 33.33 -25.54 -7.61
N PRO A 56 32.46 -25.76 -8.62
CA PRO A 56 32.66 -25.21 -9.97
C PRO A 56 32.67 -23.67 -10.03
N GLY A 57 31.84 -23.00 -9.22
CA GLY A 57 31.69 -21.53 -9.22
C GLY A 57 32.98 -20.78 -8.85
N PRO A 58 33.65 -21.12 -7.73
CA PRO A 58 34.92 -20.50 -7.35
C PRO A 58 36.06 -20.72 -8.36
N GLN A 59 36.10 -21.87 -9.06
CA GLN A 59 37.04 -22.08 -10.17
C GLN A 59 36.76 -21.12 -11.34
N VAL A 60 35.48 -20.87 -11.64
CA VAL A 60 35.06 -19.84 -12.60
C VAL A 60 35.52 -18.45 -12.17
N TRP A 61 35.35 -18.07 -10.90
CA TRP A 61 35.78 -16.74 -10.43
C TRP A 61 37.30 -16.57 -10.46
N LEU A 62 38.08 -17.63 -10.13
CA LEU A 62 39.54 -17.62 -10.33
C LEU A 62 39.92 -17.39 -11.80
N SER A 63 39.18 -17.98 -12.74
CA SER A 63 39.38 -17.71 -14.17
C SER A 63 39.13 -16.23 -14.51
N CYS A 64 38.08 -15.61 -13.95
CA CYS A 64 37.78 -14.19 -14.14
C CYS A 64 38.88 -13.28 -13.57
N ILE A 65 39.40 -13.58 -12.38
CA ILE A 65 40.55 -12.88 -11.75
C ILE A 65 41.79 -13.00 -12.65
N SER A 66 42.10 -14.20 -13.15
CA SER A 66 43.27 -14.40 -14.03
C SER A 66 43.14 -13.65 -15.37
N MET A 67 41.93 -13.60 -15.94
CA MET A 67 41.65 -12.83 -17.16
C MET A 67 41.78 -11.34 -16.91
N ALA A 68 41.28 -10.81 -15.79
CA ALA A 68 41.41 -9.39 -15.43
C ALA A 68 42.87 -8.94 -15.34
N LEU A 69 43.72 -9.72 -14.66
CA LEU A 69 45.14 -9.41 -14.54
C LEU A 69 45.85 -9.53 -15.90
N SER A 70 45.53 -10.55 -16.71
CA SER A 70 46.06 -10.69 -18.07
C SER A 70 45.67 -9.50 -18.95
N ASP A 71 44.40 -9.11 -18.95
CA ASP A 71 43.88 -8.00 -19.74
C ASP A 71 44.52 -6.68 -19.28
N PHE A 72 44.55 -6.42 -17.97
CA PHE A 72 45.16 -5.22 -17.38
C PHE A 72 46.64 -5.08 -17.74
N TYR A 73 47.47 -6.11 -17.52
CA TYR A 73 48.90 -6.04 -17.81
C TYR A 73 49.23 -6.13 -19.31
N SER A 74 48.31 -6.64 -20.15
CA SER A 74 48.46 -6.56 -21.62
C SER A 74 48.21 -5.15 -22.16
N ALA A 75 47.28 -4.40 -21.55
CA ALA A 75 47.01 -3.00 -21.87
C ALA A 75 48.04 -2.03 -21.27
N HIS A 76 48.76 -2.45 -20.23
CA HIS A 76 49.75 -1.65 -19.51
C HIS A 76 51.08 -2.41 -19.37
N ASP A 77 51.66 -2.84 -20.49
CA ASP A 77 52.93 -3.57 -20.54
C ASP A 77 54.08 -2.82 -19.84
N TYR A 78 54.10 -1.49 -19.96
CA TYR A 78 55.04 -0.54 -19.37
C TYR A 78 54.99 -0.40 -17.85
N TYR A 79 53.94 -0.92 -17.20
CA TYR A 79 53.83 -0.92 -15.74
C TYR A 79 54.86 -1.83 -15.07
N LYS A 80 55.25 -1.49 -13.83
CA LYS A 80 56.43 -2.08 -13.19
C LYS A 80 56.10 -3.18 -12.19
N THR A 81 54.88 -3.28 -11.68
CA THR A 81 54.52 -4.36 -10.76
C THR A 81 53.87 -5.52 -11.52
N ARG A 82 53.92 -6.73 -10.95
CA ARG A 82 53.16 -7.88 -11.43
C ARG A 82 52.58 -8.62 -10.24
N ILE A 83 51.25 -8.70 -10.16
CA ILE A 83 50.55 -9.49 -9.15
C ILE A 83 50.81 -10.99 -9.39
N VAL A 84 51.24 -11.69 -8.33
CA VAL A 84 51.45 -13.14 -8.30
C VAL A 84 50.38 -13.76 -7.38
N LEU A 85 49.53 -14.62 -7.96
CA LEU A 85 48.42 -15.24 -7.25
C LEU A 85 48.87 -16.48 -6.47
N ASN A 86 48.59 -16.49 -5.17
CA ASN A 86 48.86 -17.58 -4.25
C ASN A 86 47.53 -18.18 -3.77
N VAL A 87 47.08 -19.25 -4.44
CA VAL A 87 45.76 -19.86 -4.19
C VAL A 87 45.79 -20.82 -3.00
N ARG A 88 44.73 -20.79 -2.19
CA ARG A 88 44.40 -21.77 -1.15
C ARG A 88 42.92 -22.14 -1.23
N ASP A 89 42.64 -23.42 -0.96
CA ASP A 89 41.29 -23.98 -0.92
C ASP A 89 40.71 -23.87 0.50
N SER A 90 39.59 -23.16 0.65
CA SER A 90 38.86 -23.03 1.91
C SER A 90 37.91 -24.21 2.21
N LYS A 91 37.70 -25.15 1.27
CA LYS A 91 36.94 -26.39 1.48
C LYS A 91 35.52 -26.22 2.04
N GLN A 92 34.88 -25.08 1.78
CA GLN A 92 33.57 -24.68 2.34
C GLN A 92 33.54 -24.52 3.87
N ASP A 93 34.70 -24.54 4.55
CA ASP A 93 34.80 -24.51 6.00
C ASP A 93 35.45 -23.21 6.50
N VAL A 94 34.90 -22.64 7.57
CA VAL A 94 35.34 -21.33 8.12
C VAL A 94 36.73 -21.43 8.76
N VAL A 95 37.03 -22.54 9.45
CA VAL A 95 38.31 -22.76 10.13
C VAL A 95 39.42 -23.10 9.12
N VAL A 96 39.09 -23.87 8.08
CA VAL A 96 40.01 -24.14 6.96
C VAL A 96 40.30 -22.86 6.18
N ALA A 97 39.28 -22.03 5.90
CA ALA A 97 39.49 -20.71 5.29
C ALA A 97 40.41 -19.82 6.15
N ALA A 98 40.18 -19.77 7.46
CA ALA A 98 41.03 -19.04 8.40
C ALA A 98 42.47 -19.56 8.42
N SER A 99 42.66 -20.88 8.41
CA SER A 99 43.99 -21.52 8.33
C SER A 99 44.69 -21.22 7.00
N ALA A 100 43.96 -21.22 5.88
CA ALA A 100 44.46 -20.82 4.57
C ALA A 100 44.90 -19.34 4.54
N ALA A 101 44.11 -18.44 5.11
CA ALA A 101 44.49 -17.03 5.26
C ALA A 101 45.72 -16.85 6.17
N LEU A 102 45.80 -17.60 7.28
CA LEU A 102 46.94 -17.58 8.19
C LEU A 102 48.24 -18.04 7.51
N ASP A 103 48.20 -19.10 6.68
CA ASP A 103 49.34 -19.53 5.87
C ASP A 103 49.80 -18.45 4.87
N LEU A 104 48.84 -17.80 4.19
CA LEU A 104 49.13 -16.71 3.25
C LEU A 104 49.77 -15.50 3.94
N LEU A 105 49.31 -15.13 5.14
CA LEU A 105 49.85 -14.01 5.92
C LEU A 105 51.22 -14.33 6.55
N LYS A 106 51.38 -15.54 7.11
CA LYS A 106 52.58 -15.93 7.89
C LYS A 106 53.71 -16.46 7.01
N ASN A 107 53.41 -17.39 6.09
CA ASN A 107 54.40 -18.14 5.34
C ASN A 107 54.66 -17.53 3.96
N VAL A 108 53.62 -17.12 3.24
CA VAL A 108 53.74 -16.46 1.92
C VAL A 108 53.99 -14.95 2.04
N LYS A 109 53.57 -14.32 3.14
CA LYS A 109 53.68 -12.88 3.41
C LYS A 109 53.05 -12.02 2.29
N VAL A 110 51.78 -12.31 1.97
CA VAL A 110 51.02 -11.60 0.93
C VAL A 110 50.72 -10.14 1.30
N ASP A 111 50.69 -9.27 0.30
CA ASP A 111 50.39 -7.83 0.41
C ASP A 111 48.88 -7.53 0.47
N ALA A 112 48.06 -8.41 -0.11
CA ALA A 112 46.59 -8.38 -0.08
C ALA A 112 46.02 -9.81 -0.20
N ILE A 113 44.76 -10.00 0.20
CA ILE A 113 43.99 -11.23 -0.04
C ILE A 113 42.71 -10.88 -0.81
N ILE A 114 42.45 -11.59 -1.92
CA ILE A 114 41.14 -11.59 -2.58
C ILE A 114 40.37 -12.83 -2.12
N GLY A 115 39.10 -12.64 -1.82
CA GLY A 115 38.30 -13.56 -1.01
C GLY A 115 38.30 -13.15 0.47
N PRO A 116 37.68 -13.93 1.35
CA PRO A 116 37.05 -15.23 1.07
C PRO A 116 35.67 -15.10 0.39
N VAL A 117 35.04 -16.24 0.11
CA VAL A 117 33.81 -16.36 -0.67
C VAL A 117 32.57 -16.01 0.16
N SER A 118 32.38 -16.69 1.30
CA SER A 118 31.15 -16.55 2.08
C SER A 118 31.29 -15.51 3.18
N SER A 119 30.18 -14.91 3.59
CA SER A 119 30.16 -13.98 4.74
C SER A 119 30.64 -14.65 6.03
N MET A 120 30.37 -15.95 6.21
CA MET A 120 30.86 -16.73 7.35
C MET A 120 32.40 -16.81 7.38
N GLN A 121 33.03 -17.07 6.23
CA GLN A 121 34.49 -17.07 6.12
C GLN A 121 35.06 -15.65 6.27
N ALA A 122 34.39 -14.65 5.69
CA ALA A 122 34.81 -13.25 5.73
C ALA A 122 34.87 -12.72 7.16
N HIS A 123 33.84 -12.99 7.97
CA HIS A 123 33.77 -12.56 9.37
C HIS A 123 35.03 -12.94 10.15
N PHE A 124 35.60 -14.14 9.95
CA PHE A 124 36.83 -14.56 10.63
C PHE A 124 38.11 -13.99 9.98
N ILE A 125 38.19 -13.99 8.65
CA ILE A 125 39.42 -13.59 7.93
C ILE A 125 39.68 -12.07 8.05
N ILE A 126 38.63 -11.26 8.22
CA ILE A 126 38.76 -9.81 8.43
C ILE A 126 39.64 -9.49 9.65
N ASP A 127 39.48 -10.20 10.77
CA ASP A 127 40.28 -9.97 11.99
C ASP A 127 41.76 -10.35 11.78
N LEU A 128 42.05 -11.43 11.04
CA LEU A 128 43.41 -11.82 10.66
C LEU A 128 44.06 -10.75 9.76
N GLY A 129 43.32 -10.25 8.77
CA GLY A 129 43.76 -9.16 7.90
C GLY A 129 44.01 -7.85 8.67
N ALA A 130 43.11 -7.48 9.58
CA ALA A 130 43.26 -6.31 10.43
C ALA A 130 44.48 -6.40 11.35
N LYS A 131 44.75 -7.58 11.94
CA LYS A 131 45.94 -7.83 12.76
C LYS A 131 47.24 -7.75 11.94
N ALA A 132 47.25 -8.33 10.74
CA ALA A 132 48.39 -8.26 9.83
C ALA A 132 48.53 -6.91 9.10
N ARG A 133 47.51 -6.03 9.17
CA ARG A 133 47.36 -4.83 8.32
C ARG A 133 47.39 -5.14 6.82
N VAL A 134 46.78 -6.25 6.41
CA VAL A 134 46.66 -6.71 5.02
C VAL A 134 45.22 -6.52 4.55
N PRO A 135 44.96 -5.83 3.42
CA PRO A 135 43.63 -5.68 2.86
C PRO A 135 42.99 -7.03 2.48
N ILE A 136 41.75 -7.24 2.92
CA ILE A 136 40.90 -8.39 2.59
C ILE A 136 39.81 -7.89 1.64
N ILE A 137 39.80 -8.39 0.40
CA ILE A 137 38.95 -7.87 -0.69
C ILE A 137 37.96 -8.98 -1.10
N SER A 138 36.71 -8.89 -0.67
CA SER A 138 35.68 -9.86 -1.07
C SER A 138 34.70 -9.26 -2.09
N PHE A 139 34.51 -10.02 -3.17
CA PHE A 139 33.57 -9.75 -4.26
C PHE A 139 32.26 -10.55 -4.14
N SER A 140 32.09 -11.32 -3.05
CA SER A 140 30.93 -12.22 -2.83
C SER A 140 30.39 -12.24 -1.40
N ALA A 141 31.12 -11.73 -0.41
CA ALA A 141 30.62 -11.59 0.96
C ALA A 141 29.75 -10.32 1.13
N THR A 142 28.45 -10.46 0.87
CA THR A 142 27.47 -9.36 0.81
C THR A 142 26.91 -8.92 2.17
N SER A 143 26.92 -9.81 3.18
CA SER A 143 26.28 -9.57 4.48
C SER A 143 26.67 -8.23 5.12
N PRO A 144 25.72 -7.42 5.63
CA PRO A 144 25.99 -6.05 6.07
C PRO A 144 26.92 -5.97 7.28
N SER A 145 26.84 -6.96 8.18
CA SER A 145 27.59 -7.05 9.45
C SER A 145 29.10 -6.90 9.30
N LEU A 146 29.65 -7.35 8.17
CA LEU A 146 31.07 -7.34 7.85
C LEU A 146 31.66 -5.93 7.72
N SER A 147 30.84 -4.95 7.31
CA SER A 147 31.26 -3.55 7.12
C SER A 147 31.02 -2.72 8.37
N SER A 148 31.91 -2.88 9.34
CA SER A 148 31.94 -2.09 10.57
C SER A 148 33.10 -1.09 10.57
N ILE A 149 33.01 -0.04 11.39
CA ILE A 149 34.16 0.80 11.80
C ILE A 149 35.30 -0.07 12.37
N ARG A 150 34.96 -1.24 12.91
CA ARG A 150 35.89 -2.25 13.44
C ARG A 150 36.68 -3.02 12.37
N SER A 151 36.31 -2.91 11.09
CA SER A 151 36.84 -3.70 9.97
C SER A 151 37.69 -2.87 8.97
N PRO A 152 38.66 -2.03 9.38
CA PRO A 152 39.27 -1.02 8.50
C PRO A 152 40.09 -1.58 7.34
N TYR A 153 40.49 -2.86 7.37
CA TYR A 153 41.20 -3.54 6.27
C TYR A 153 40.27 -4.39 5.39
N PHE A 154 38.95 -4.38 5.63
CA PHE A 154 37.99 -5.06 4.77
C PHE A 154 37.52 -4.14 3.63
N ILE A 155 37.52 -4.68 2.41
CA ILE A 155 36.93 -4.06 1.23
C ILE A 155 35.87 -5.00 0.68
N ARG A 156 34.63 -4.52 0.60
CA ARG A 156 33.56 -5.18 -0.14
C ARG A 156 33.54 -4.62 -1.56
N SER A 157 34.12 -5.35 -2.50
CA SER A 157 34.09 -5.04 -3.94
C SER A 157 32.84 -5.61 -4.63
N THR A 158 31.76 -5.71 -3.86
CA THR A 158 30.41 -6.12 -4.26
C THR A 158 29.39 -5.30 -3.44
N VAL A 159 28.11 -5.40 -3.79
CA VAL A 159 27.03 -4.63 -3.19
C VAL A 159 26.69 -5.20 -1.80
N ASN A 160 26.26 -4.33 -0.89
CA ASN A 160 25.82 -4.70 0.45
C ASN A 160 24.35 -5.18 0.42
N ASP A 161 24.03 -6.27 1.13
CA ASP A 161 22.65 -6.77 1.26
C ASP A 161 21.68 -5.72 1.84
N SER A 162 22.17 -4.74 2.60
CA SER A 162 21.32 -3.63 3.07
C SER A 162 20.80 -2.73 1.93
N SER A 163 21.46 -2.73 0.76
CA SER A 163 21.07 -1.89 -0.38
C SER A 163 19.82 -2.39 -1.11
N GLN A 164 19.51 -3.69 -1.07
CA GLN A 164 18.28 -4.25 -1.66
C GLN A 164 17.04 -4.07 -0.77
N VAL A 165 17.22 -3.83 0.52
CA VAL A 165 16.14 -3.77 1.52
C VAL A 165 15.05 -2.76 1.15
N GLN A 166 15.43 -1.56 0.71
CA GLN A 166 14.46 -0.53 0.30
C GLN A 166 13.71 -0.89 -0.98
N VAL A 167 14.30 -1.73 -1.85
CA VAL A 167 13.64 -2.27 -3.04
C VAL A 167 12.57 -3.29 -2.61
N LEU A 168 12.93 -4.19 -1.69
CA LEU A 168 12.04 -5.24 -1.16
C LEU A 168 10.84 -4.63 -0.43
N SER A 169 11.07 -3.67 0.47
CA SER A 169 10.01 -2.96 1.19
C SER A 169 9.11 -2.15 0.24
N SER A 170 9.70 -1.51 -0.77
CA SER A 170 8.96 -0.82 -1.85
C SER A 170 8.04 -1.78 -2.59
N ILE A 171 8.51 -2.96 -3.03
CA ILE A 171 7.70 -3.97 -3.73
C ILE A 171 6.48 -4.37 -2.88
N VAL A 172 6.69 -4.70 -1.60
CA VAL A 172 5.61 -5.13 -0.70
C VAL A 172 4.57 -4.01 -0.51
N SER A 173 5.03 -2.78 -0.32
CA SER A 173 4.19 -1.58 -0.20
C SER A 173 3.41 -1.28 -1.49
N THR A 174 4.05 -1.39 -2.66
CA THR A 174 3.41 -1.20 -3.98
C THR A 174 2.25 -2.17 -4.19
N PHE A 175 2.35 -3.44 -3.76
CA PHE A 175 1.23 -4.38 -3.83
C PHE A 175 0.23 -4.24 -2.68
N GLY A 176 0.55 -3.45 -1.66
CA GLY A 176 -0.35 -3.11 -0.55
C GLY A 176 -0.50 -4.22 0.49
N TRP A 177 0.43 -5.18 0.53
CA TRP A 177 0.42 -6.23 1.54
C TRP A 177 0.87 -5.66 2.89
N ARG A 178 0.24 -6.12 3.98
CA ARG A 178 0.51 -5.66 5.36
C ARG A 178 1.22 -6.69 6.22
N GLU A 179 1.41 -7.90 5.71
CA GLU A 179 2.11 -8.97 6.37
C GLU A 179 3.00 -9.71 5.37
N VAL A 180 4.24 -9.99 5.78
CA VAL A 180 5.18 -10.82 5.02
C VAL A 180 5.90 -11.78 5.94
N VAL A 181 6.16 -13.00 5.48
CA VAL A 181 6.99 -13.95 6.21
C VAL A 181 8.38 -13.97 5.59
N LEU A 182 9.40 -13.84 6.44
CA LEU A 182 10.80 -13.96 6.02
C LEU A 182 11.21 -15.42 6.07
N ILE A 183 11.85 -15.92 5.02
CA ILE A 183 12.43 -17.27 4.94
C ILE A 183 13.92 -17.10 4.62
N TYR A 184 14.78 -17.39 5.58
CA TYR A 184 16.22 -17.17 5.42
C TYR A 184 17.08 -18.32 5.96
N VAL A 185 18.34 -18.34 5.53
CA VAL A 185 19.31 -19.36 5.95
C VAL A 185 19.93 -19.04 7.31
N ASP A 186 20.07 -20.06 8.16
CA ASP A 186 20.61 -19.99 9.52
C ASP A 186 22.14 -19.84 9.53
N ASN A 187 22.63 -18.64 9.17
CA ASN A 187 24.05 -18.26 9.24
C ASN A 187 24.28 -16.74 9.13
N GLU A 188 25.54 -16.31 9.31
CA GLU A 188 26.04 -14.92 9.20
C GLU A 188 25.63 -14.17 7.91
N PHE A 189 25.35 -14.89 6.82
CA PHE A 189 24.82 -14.30 5.61
C PHE A 189 23.30 -14.06 5.75
N GLY A 190 22.53 -15.11 6.05
CA GLY A 190 21.07 -15.02 6.11
C GLY A 190 20.53 -14.17 7.26
N GLU A 191 21.20 -14.16 8.41
CA GLU A 191 20.83 -13.33 9.56
C GLU A 191 21.20 -11.85 9.37
N GLY A 192 22.30 -11.56 8.64
CA GLY A 192 22.88 -10.22 8.55
C GLY A 192 21.97 -9.17 7.91
N ILE A 193 21.09 -9.56 6.99
CA ILE A 193 20.11 -8.64 6.36
C ILE A 193 18.92 -8.33 7.29
N ILE A 194 18.62 -9.21 8.26
CA ILE A 194 17.34 -9.22 8.97
C ILE A 194 17.07 -7.93 9.76
N PRO A 195 18.03 -7.33 10.50
CA PRO A 195 17.77 -6.07 11.21
C PRO A 195 17.34 -4.94 10.26
N PHE A 196 18.07 -4.77 9.15
CA PHE A 196 17.77 -3.75 8.14
C PHE A 196 16.40 -3.98 7.50
N LEU A 197 16.07 -5.24 7.17
CA LEU A 197 14.80 -5.60 6.56
C LEU A 197 13.62 -5.40 7.53
N MET A 198 13.79 -5.72 8.81
CA MET A 198 12.79 -5.44 9.85
C MET A 198 12.55 -3.93 9.97
N ASP A 199 13.60 -3.13 10.16
CA ASP A 199 13.50 -1.66 10.28
C ASP A 199 12.76 -1.03 9.09
N ALA A 200 13.03 -1.49 7.87
CA ALA A 200 12.41 -0.97 6.66
C ALA A 200 10.96 -1.43 6.44
N LEU A 201 10.57 -2.61 6.95
CA LEU A 201 9.19 -3.09 6.91
C LEU A 201 8.34 -2.43 8.01
N ASP A 202 8.88 -2.31 9.22
CA ASP A 202 8.23 -1.65 10.36
C ASP A 202 8.00 -0.16 10.08
N ALA A 203 8.95 0.54 9.43
CA ALA A 203 8.78 1.92 8.97
C ALA A 203 7.60 2.13 8.00
N LEU A 204 7.15 1.07 7.31
CA LEU A 204 6.00 1.08 6.40
C LEU A 204 4.72 0.46 7.02
N ASN A 205 4.76 0.14 8.32
CA ASN A 205 3.72 -0.60 9.04
C ASN A 205 3.38 -1.95 8.39
N ILE A 206 4.40 -2.68 7.94
CA ILE A 206 4.29 -4.06 7.41
C ILE A 206 4.78 -5.01 8.49
N ARG A 207 3.90 -5.90 8.98
CA ARG A 207 4.23 -6.84 10.06
C ARG A 207 4.95 -8.07 9.53
N VAL A 208 5.83 -8.62 10.35
CA VAL A 208 6.44 -9.95 10.12
C VAL A 208 5.89 -10.94 11.16
N PRO A 209 4.75 -11.63 10.89
CA PRO A 209 4.11 -12.51 11.87
C PRO A 209 4.92 -13.79 12.17
N TYR A 210 5.84 -14.17 11.29
CA TYR A 210 6.76 -15.28 11.50
C TYR A 210 8.05 -15.12 10.68
N ARG A 211 9.13 -15.68 11.21
CA ARG A 211 10.44 -15.79 10.58
C ARG A 211 10.78 -17.28 10.49
N SER A 212 10.84 -17.82 9.28
CA SER A 212 11.21 -19.20 9.00
C SER A 212 12.73 -19.27 8.80
N VAL A 213 13.39 -20.08 9.61
CA VAL A 213 14.85 -20.21 9.66
C VAL A 213 15.22 -21.59 9.15
N ILE A 214 15.98 -21.66 8.06
CA ILE A 214 16.34 -22.91 7.38
C ILE A 214 17.84 -23.16 7.54
N ARG A 215 18.23 -24.34 8.04
CA ARG A 215 19.64 -24.68 8.24
C ARG A 215 20.41 -24.73 6.91
N PRO A 216 21.70 -24.33 6.84
CA PRO A 216 22.46 -24.30 5.57
C PRO A 216 22.49 -25.64 4.83
N MET A 217 22.57 -26.75 5.58
CA MET A 217 22.48 -28.12 5.05
C MET A 217 21.17 -28.82 5.47
N ALA A 218 20.06 -28.07 5.56
CA ALA A 218 18.75 -28.63 5.87
C ALA A 218 18.38 -29.77 4.92
N ARG A 219 17.79 -30.83 5.48
CA ARG A 219 17.24 -31.95 4.73
C ARG A 219 15.87 -31.62 4.14
N GLU A 220 15.45 -32.41 3.17
CA GLU A 220 14.19 -32.21 2.45
C GLU A 220 12.94 -32.31 3.34
N ASP A 221 12.97 -33.16 4.36
CA ASP A 221 11.93 -33.31 5.39
C ASP A 221 11.84 -32.08 6.29
N GLU A 222 12.98 -31.51 6.71
CA GLU A 222 13.05 -30.27 7.49
C GLU A 222 12.46 -29.08 6.73
N ILE A 223 12.84 -28.92 5.46
CA ILE A 223 12.30 -27.89 4.56
C ILE A 223 10.79 -28.08 4.38
N SER A 224 10.34 -29.33 4.20
CA SER A 224 8.91 -29.63 4.04
C SER A 224 8.12 -29.32 5.32
N ALA A 225 8.66 -29.61 6.51
CA ALA A 225 8.02 -29.33 7.79
C ALA A 225 7.79 -27.84 8.03
N GLU A 226 8.78 -26.99 7.73
CA GLU A 226 8.62 -25.53 7.79
C GLU A 226 7.62 -25.05 6.73
N LEU A 227 7.67 -25.55 5.49
CA LEU A 227 6.68 -25.20 4.46
C LEU A 227 5.24 -25.58 4.85
N TYR A 228 5.02 -26.75 5.48
CA TYR A 228 3.71 -27.11 6.03
C TYR A 228 3.22 -26.12 7.10
N LYS A 229 4.11 -25.69 8.00
CA LYS A 229 3.81 -24.65 8.98
C LYS A 229 3.39 -23.35 8.29
N LEU A 230 4.14 -22.90 7.29
CA LEU A 230 3.81 -21.70 6.51
C LEU A 230 2.47 -21.82 5.77
N MET A 231 2.14 -22.99 5.24
CA MET A 231 0.84 -23.26 4.60
C MET A 231 -0.35 -23.07 5.58
N THR A 232 -0.20 -23.45 6.84
CA THR A 232 -1.27 -23.26 7.86
C THR A 232 -1.48 -21.82 8.31
N MET A 233 -0.51 -20.94 8.08
CA MET A 233 -0.61 -19.52 8.42
C MET A 233 -1.59 -18.76 7.51
N GLN A 234 -1.96 -17.55 7.91
CA GLN A 234 -2.79 -16.64 7.10
C GLN A 234 -1.99 -16.03 5.93
N THR A 235 -0.75 -15.61 6.19
CA THR A 235 0.11 -14.90 5.23
C THR A 235 0.51 -15.80 4.05
N ARG A 236 0.58 -15.22 2.85
CA ARG A 236 0.98 -15.89 1.59
C ARG A 236 2.09 -15.16 0.83
N VAL A 237 2.67 -14.12 1.43
CA VAL A 237 3.79 -13.34 0.88
C VAL A 237 5.07 -13.77 1.59
N PHE A 238 6.03 -14.30 0.82
CA PHE A 238 7.29 -14.82 1.31
C PHE A 238 8.48 -14.05 0.73
N ILE A 239 9.36 -13.55 1.59
CA ILE A 239 10.67 -13.02 1.18
C ILE A 239 11.73 -14.09 1.45
N VAL A 240 12.42 -14.54 0.41
CA VAL A 240 13.37 -15.65 0.44
C VAL A 240 14.80 -15.14 0.31
N HIS A 241 15.60 -15.33 1.36
CA HIS A 241 17.00 -14.90 1.43
C HIS A 241 17.93 -16.05 1.80
N MET A 242 18.43 -16.74 0.77
CA MET A 242 19.35 -17.89 0.90
C MET A 242 20.13 -18.10 -0.40
N LEU A 243 21.13 -18.98 -0.36
CA LEU A 243 21.92 -19.33 -1.54
C LEU A 243 21.14 -20.21 -2.54
N PRO A 244 21.48 -20.18 -3.85
CA PRO A 244 20.74 -20.86 -4.92
C PRO A 244 20.47 -22.36 -4.68
N ASP A 245 21.43 -23.10 -4.13
CA ASP A 245 21.29 -24.55 -3.90
C ASP A 245 20.21 -24.88 -2.86
N LEU A 246 20.09 -24.05 -1.82
CA LEU A 246 19.06 -24.20 -0.79
C LEU A 246 17.72 -23.66 -1.28
N ALA A 247 17.72 -22.54 -2.02
CA ALA A 247 16.53 -22.01 -2.67
C ALA A 247 15.91 -23.01 -3.65
N SER A 248 16.74 -23.72 -4.43
CA SER A 248 16.30 -24.76 -5.36
C SER A 248 15.52 -25.85 -4.64
N LYS A 249 16.04 -26.38 -3.52
CA LYS A 249 15.35 -27.35 -2.67
C LYS A 249 14.03 -26.80 -2.10
N LEU A 250 14.04 -25.55 -1.64
CA LEU A 250 12.85 -24.86 -1.13
C LEU A 250 11.75 -24.78 -2.19
N PHE A 251 12.06 -24.29 -3.40
CA PHE A 251 11.07 -24.11 -4.46
C PHE A 251 10.57 -25.43 -5.05
N ILE A 252 11.42 -26.47 -5.15
CA ILE A 252 10.98 -27.83 -5.48
C ILE A 252 9.91 -28.31 -4.49
N LYS A 253 10.17 -28.19 -3.17
CA LYS A 253 9.18 -28.58 -2.15
C LYS A 253 7.94 -27.69 -2.14
N ALA A 254 8.09 -26.37 -2.30
CA ALA A 254 6.97 -25.45 -2.41
C ALA A 254 6.04 -25.81 -3.59
N LYS A 255 6.59 -26.19 -4.74
CA LYS A 255 5.81 -26.67 -5.90
C LYS A 255 5.08 -27.97 -5.61
N HIS A 256 5.76 -28.97 -5.02
CA HIS A 256 5.12 -30.24 -4.64
C HIS A 256 4.02 -30.07 -3.59
N LEU A 257 4.15 -29.11 -2.68
CA LEU A 257 3.13 -28.76 -1.69
C LEU A 257 2.04 -27.83 -2.24
N GLY A 258 2.05 -27.48 -3.53
CA GLY A 258 1.05 -26.59 -4.12
C GLY A 258 1.16 -25.12 -3.71
N MET A 259 2.25 -24.72 -3.05
CA MET A 259 2.52 -23.34 -2.62
C MET A 259 3.03 -22.43 -3.76
N MET A 260 3.05 -22.94 -4.99
CA MET A 260 3.29 -22.18 -6.23
C MET A 260 1.98 -22.00 -7.02
N SER A 261 0.88 -21.73 -6.30
CA SER A 261 -0.45 -21.40 -6.84
C SER A 261 -0.74 -19.88 -6.76
N ASP A 262 -1.85 -19.45 -7.34
CA ASP A 262 -2.25 -18.05 -7.48
C ASP A 262 -2.64 -17.33 -6.17
N GLU A 263 -2.58 -18.03 -5.04
CA GLU A 263 -2.71 -17.42 -3.71
C GLU A 263 -1.39 -16.85 -3.18
N TYR A 264 -0.24 -17.26 -3.74
CA TYR A 264 1.10 -17.04 -3.18
C TYR A 264 1.92 -15.99 -3.93
N ALA A 265 2.65 -15.17 -3.17
CA ALA A 265 3.68 -14.27 -3.68
C ALA A 265 5.04 -14.67 -3.13
N TRP A 266 6.00 -14.89 -4.02
CA TRP A 266 7.38 -15.21 -3.67
C TRP A 266 8.29 -14.09 -4.16
N ILE A 267 9.06 -13.51 -3.24
CA ILE A 267 10.02 -12.43 -3.49
C ILE A 267 11.40 -12.96 -3.11
N ALA A 268 12.29 -13.13 -4.09
CA ALA A 268 13.64 -13.62 -3.88
C ALA A 268 14.65 -12.45 -3.85
N THR A 269 15.59 -12.50 -2.91
CA THR A 269 16.69 -11.53 -2.81
C THR A 269 17.71 -11.71 -3.94
N ASP A 270 18.59 -10.73 -4.09
CA ASP A 270 19.64 -10.74 -5.10
C ASP A 270 20.59 -11.95 -5.02
N ALA A 271 20.85 -12.52 -3.84
CA ALA A 271 21.62 -13.75 -3.68
C ALA A 271 21.14 -14.92 -4.57
N ILE A 272 19.83 -15.01 -4.84
CA ILE A 272 19.24 -15.97 -5.78
C ILE A 272 19.32 -15.40 -7.21
N MET A 273 18.93 -14.14 -7.42
CA MET A 273 18.80 -13.52 -8.74
C MET A 273 20.13 -13.22 -9.46
N ASN A 274 21.21 -13.05 -8.70
CA ASN A 274 22.60 -12.84 -9.15
C ASN A 274 23.24 -14.13 -9.71
N ALA A 275 22.66 -15.28 -9.36
CA ALA A 275 23.08 -16.62 -9.75
C ALA A 275 21.96 -17.42 -10.41
N LEU A 276 20.85 -16.79 -10.79
CA LEU A 276 19.69 -17.41 -11.45
C LEU A 276 20.08 -18.20 -12.71
N ASN A 277 21.12 -17.74 -13.41
CA ASN A 277 21.66 -18.39 -14.61
C ASN A 277 22.54 -19.63 -14.31
N THR A 278 22.79 -19.95 -13.05
CA THR A 278 23.47 -21.17 -12.60
C THR A 278 22.51 -22.22 -12.05
N ILE A 279 21.24 -21.86 -11.81
CA ILE A 279 20.17 -22.78 -11.42
C ILE A 279 19.76 -23.61 -12.63
N ASP A 280 19.42 -24.89 -12.41
CA ASP A 280 18.97 -25.79 -13.45
C ASP A 280 17.66 -25.31 -14.10
N HIS A 281 17.52 -25.52 -15.41
CA HIS A 281 16.35 -25.13 -16.19
C HIS A 281 15.06 -25.75 -15.65
N ASP A 282 15.12 -27.04 -15.29
CA ASP A 282 14.00 -27.76 -14.69
C ASP A 282 13.55 -27.13 -13.36
N VAL A 283 14.46 -26.52 -12.59
CA VAL A 283 14.15 -25.84 -11.32
C VAL A 283 13.64 -24.41 -11.55
N LEU A 284 14.15 -23.70 -12.56
CA LEU A 284 13.66 -22.37 -12.95
C LEU A 284 12.19 -22.41 -13.38
N ASP A 285 11.77 -23.45 -14.12
CA ASP A 285 10.37 -23.65 -14.51
C ASP A 285 9.46 -23.91 -13.28
N LEU A 286 9.98 -24.53 -12.20
CA LEU A 286 9.23 -24.68 -10.93
C LEU A 286 9.09 -23.34 -10.18
N MET A 287 10.03 -22.40 -10.39
CA MET A 287 10.05 -21.04 -9.84
C MET A 287 9.20 -20.03 -10.64
N GLN A 288 8.35 -20.48 -11.58
CA GLN A 288 7.51 -19.59 -12.38
C GLN A 288 6.63 -18.67 -11.51
N GLY A 289 6.77 -17.36 -11.74
CA GLY A 289 6.08 -16.29 -11.03
C GLY A 289 6.77 -15.79 -9.76
N VAL A 290 7.99 -16.24 -9.46
CA VAL A 290 8.85 -15.64 -8.43
C VAL A 290 9.34 -14.27 -8.92
N ILE A 291 9.05 -13.22 -8.16
CA ILE A 291 9.69 -11.91 -8.35
C ILE A 291 11.04 -11.93 -7.64
N GLY A 292 12.02 -11.22 -8.17
CA GLY A 292 13.22 -10.90 -7.41
C GLY A 292 13.85 -9.58 -7.77
N VAL A 293 14.87 -9.22 -7.01
CA VAL A 293 15.67 -7.99 -7.17
C VAL A 293 17.11 -8.36 -7.45
N ARG A 294 17.83 -7.56 -8.24
CA ARG A 294 19.30 -7.66 -8.38
C ARG A 294 19.93 -6.33 -8.76
N PRO A 295 21.21 -6.08 -8.45
CA PRO A 295 21.91 -4.88 -8.92
C PRO A 295 21.86 -4.76 -10.44
N TYR A 296 21.62 -3.54 -10.95
CA TYR A 296 21.64 -3.27 -12.39
C TYR A 296 23.07 -3.16 -12.93
N ILE A 297 23.40 -3.94 -13.95
CA ILE A 297 24.62 -3.76 -14.75
C ILE A 297 24.28 -3.07 -16.08
N PRO A 298 24.92 -1.92 -16.39
CA PRO A 298 24.85 -1.31 -17.72
C PRO A 298 25.36 -2.26 -18.82
N LYS A 299 24.61 -2.39 -19.91
CA LYS A 299 25.05 -3.15 -21.09
C LYS A 299 26.17 -2.39 -21.80
N SER A 300 27.38 -2.95 -21.82
CA SER A 300 28.57 -2.38 -22.47
C SER A 300 29.17 -3.32 -23.53
N GLN A 301 29.96 -2.77 -24.44
CA GLN A 301 30.66 -3.55 -25.46
C GLN A 301 31.79 -4.37 -24.82
N GLU A 302 32.42 -3.81 -23.80
CA GLU A 302 33.46 -4.40 -22.96
C GLU A 302 32.94 -5.68 -22.29
N LEU A 303 31.81 -5.59 -21.58
CA LEU A 303 31.14 -6.74 -20.95
C LEU A 303 30.77 -7.82 -21.97
N THR A 304 30.23 -7.42 -23.12
CA THR A 304 29.85 -8.35 -24.19
C THR A 304 31.09 -9.07 -24.76
N SER A 305 32.19 -8.34 -24.97
CA SER A 305 33.45 -8.90 -25.46
C SER A 305 34.10 -9.84 -24.43
N PHE A 306 34.07 -9.47 -23.14
CA PHE A 306 34.55 -10.29 -22.03
C PHE A 306 33.75 -11.59 -21.94
N MET A 307 32.42 -11.52 -21.93
CA MET A 307 31.54 -12.70 -21.88
C MET A 307 31.81 -13.68 -23.04
N ASN A 308 32.05 -13.16 -24.24
CA ASN A 308 32.38 -13.99 -25.41
C ASN A 308 33.77 -14.65 -25.29
N ARG A 309 34.79 -13.91 -24.82
CA ARG A 309 36.14 -14.46 -24.57
C ARG A 309 36.12 -15.49 -23.45
N TRP A 310 35.43 -15.20 -22.35
CA TRP A 310 35.31 -16.10 -21.19
C TRP A 310 34.60 -17.40 -21.58
N LYS A 311 33.46 -17.35 -22.29
CA LYS A 311 32.76 -18.55 -22.79
C LYS A 311 33.64 -19.40 -23.72
N LYS A 312 34.48 -18.77 -24.54
CA LYS A 312 35.45 -19.49 -25.40
C LYS A 312 36.52 -20.21 -24.57
N ASN A 313 37.16 -19.51 -23.64
CA ASN A 313 38.19 -20.07 -22.75
C ASN A 313 37.61 -21.21 -21.88
N TYR A 314 36.44 -21.00 -21.28
CA TYR A 314 35.79 -22.00 -20.44
C TYR A 314 35.46 -23.29 -21.21
N ARG A 315 34.97 -23.19 -22.46
CA ARG A 315 34.72 -24.37 -23.33
C ARG A 315 36.00 -25.10 -23.75
N GLN A 316 37.11 -24.39 -23.89
CA GLN A 316 38.41 -25.02 -24.20
C GLN A 316 38.92 -25.85 -23.01
N ASN A 317 38.72 -25.36 -21.79
CA ASN A 317 39.17 -26.05 -20.56
C ASN A 317 38.15 -27.09 -20.05
N ASN A 318 36.86 -26.95 -20.39
CA ASN A 318 35.78 -27.84 -20.00
C ASN A 318 34.92 -28.28 -21.22
N PRO A 319 35.40 -29.23 -22.05
CA PRO A 319 34.70 -29.62 -23.28
C PRO A 319 33.30 -30.19 -23.06
N SER A 320 33.05 -30.82 -21.90
CA SER A 320 31.76 -31.43 -21.55
C SER A 320 30.68 -30.43 -21.12
N ALA A 321 31.03 -29.15 -20.91
CA ALA A 321 30.12 -28.14 -20.40
C ALA A 321 29.39 -27.38 -21.54
N LEU A 322 28.24 -27.91 -21.96
CA LEU A 322 27.42 -27.35 -23.06
C LEU A 322 26.97 -25.90 -22.79
N ASN A 323 26.47 -25.63 -21.58
CA ASN A 323 25.88 -24.34 -21.17
C ASN A 323 26.69 -23.64 -20.07
N ALA A 324 27.82 -23.03 -20.47
CA ALA A 324 28.63 -22.20 -19.57
C ALA A 324 27.94 -20.85 -19.26
N GLN A 325 27.47 -20.67 -18.03
CA GLN A 325 26.81 -19.45 -17.55
C GLN A 325 27.64 -18.81 -16.42
N LEU A 326 27.76 -17.48 -16.43
CA LEU A 326 28.60 -16.73 -15.49
C LEU A 326 27.72 -15.93 -14.51
N SER A 327 27.80 -16.23 -13.22
CA SER A 327 27.12 -15.48 -12.15
C SER A 327 27.68 -14.06 -12.01
N LEU A 328 26.89 -13.14 -11.45
CA LEU A 328 27.28 -11.74 -11.20
C LEU A 328 28.61 -11.61 -10.43
N PHE A 329 28.84 -12.49 -9.45
CA PHE A 329 30.06 -12.58 -8.66
C PHE A 329 31.34 -12.75 -9.49
N GLY A 330 31.28 -13.41 -10.66
CA GLY A 330 32.44 -13.54 -11.55
C GLY A 330 32.79 -12.24 -12.27
N LEU A 331 31.80 -11.39 -12.54
CA LEU A 331 32.03 -10.05 -13.11
C LEU A 331 32.64 -9.12 -12.05
N TRP A 332 32.13 -9.15 -10.81
CA TRP A 332 32.76 -8.44 -9.70
C TRP A 332 34.16 -8.95 -9.39
N ALA A 333 34.44 -10.25 -9.49
CA ALA A 333 35.79 -10.80 -9.32
C ALA A 333 36.80 -10.22 -10.34
N TYR A 334 36.37 -10.02 -11.59
CA TYR A 334 37.16 -9.36 -12.64
C TYR A 334 37.45 -7.90 -12.30
N ASP A 335 36.42 -7.12 -11.97
CA ASP A 335 36.60 -5.70 -11.63
C ASP A 335 37.40 -5.53 -10.31
N SER A 336 37.25 -6.44 -9.34
CA SER A 336 38.02 -6.45 -8.09
C SER A 336 39.52 -6.65 -8.32
N ALA A 337 39.87 -7.62 -9.18
CA ALA A 337 41.26 -7.86 -9.56
C ALA A 337 41.85 -6.68 -10.35
N THR A 338 41.05 -6.05 -11.20
CA THR A 338 41.42 -4.82 -11.93
C THR A 338 41.65 -3.65 -10.96
N ALA A 339 40.75 -3.45 -9.98
CA ALA A 339 40.88 -2.43 -8.94
C ALA A 339 42.16 -2.62 -8.11
N LEU A 340 42.47 -3.87 -7.74
CA LEU A 340 43.72 -4.20 -7.03
C LEU A 340 44.95 -3.90 -7.89
N ALA A 341 44.96 -4.30 -9.17
CA ALA A 341 46.09 -4.02 -10.04
C ALA A 341 46.35 -2.51 -10.23
N ILE A 342 45.28 -1.70 -10.37
CA ILE A 342 45.37 -0.23 -10.39
C ILE A 342 45.95 0.31 -9.07
N ALA A 343 45.48 -0.18 -7.93
CA ALA A 343 45.92 0.30 -6.61
C ALA A 343 47.38 -0.07 -6.31
N VAL A 344 47.80 -1.28 -6.71
CA VAL A 344 49.20 -1.74 -6.63
C VAL A 344 50.09 -0.78 -7.44
N GLU A 345 49.79 -0.51 -8.71
CA GLU A 345 50.59 0.41 -9.53
C GLU A 345 50.60 1.85 -9.00
N LYS A 346 49.45 2.37 -8.52
CA LYS A 346 49.37 3.68 -7.86
C LYS A 346 50.25 3.78 -6.61
N SER A 347 50.39 2.69 -5.86
CA SER A 347 51.20 2.71 -4.63
C SER A 347 52.71 2.71 -4.92
N GLY A 348 53.17 2.07 -6.01
CA GLY A 348 54.46 2.29 -6.67
C GLY A 348 55.75 1.95 -5.91
N ASN A 349 55.75 1.95 -4.58
CA ASN A 349 56.89 1.79 -3.68
C ASN A 349 56.74 0.54 -2.79
N PHE A 350 56.58 -0.64 -3.39
CA PHE A 350 56.56 -1.90 -2.63
C PHE A 350 57.94 -2.18 -2.02
N SER A 351 57.97 -2.33 -0.69
CA SER A 351 59.17 -2.80 0.00
C SER A 351 59.40 -4.29 -0.26
N THR A 352 60.61 -4.66 -0.66
CA THR A 352 60.97 -6.05 -1.01
C THR A 352 60.86 -7.03 0.17
N ASN A 353 61.02 -6.52 1.40
CA ASN A 353 60.72 -7.24 2.64
C ASN A 353 59.41 -6.70 3.23
N GLY A 354 58.27 -7.08 2.63
CA GLY A 354 56.95 -6.46 2.83
C GLY A 354 56.33 -6.52 4.24
N PHE A 355 56.95 -7.23 5.19
CA PHE A 355 56.52 -7.32 6.59
C PHE A 355 57.63 -6.82 7.54
N TRP A 356 57.25 -6.33 8.72
CA TRP A 356 58.19 -6.05 9.82
C TRP A 356 58.70 -7.37 10.41
N ASP A 357 60.02 -7.50 10.59
CA ASP A 357 60.59 -8.67 11.27
C ASP A 357 60.23 -8.61 12.76
N GLN A 358 59.57 -9.67 13.24
CA GLN A 358 59.12 -9.84 14.62
C GLN A 358 59.93 -10.89 15.38
N ASP A 359 61.19 -11.12 15.00
CA ASP A 359 62.05 -12.11 15.68
C ASP A 359 62.22 -11.82 17.18
N PHE A 360 62.05 -10.57 17.62
CA PHE A 360 62.03 -10.15 19.03
C PHE A 360 60.77 -10.57 19.82
N LEU A 361 59.71 -11.08 19.18
CA LEU A 361 58.45 -11.49 19.84
C LEU A 361 58.25 -13.02 19.90
N ARG A 362 59.19 -13.81 19.36
CA ARG A 362 59.13 -15.27 19.37
C ARG A 362 59.63 -15.86 20.70
N ASN A 363 58.76 -15.85 21.72
CA ASN A 363 58.87 -16.82 22.81
C ASN A 363 58.50 -18.22 22.30
N SER A 364 59.13 -19.27 22.82
CA SER A 364 58.87 -20.67 22.44
C SER A 364 57.46 -21.18 22.76
N SER A 365 56.68 -20.39 23.52
CA SER A 365 55.29 -20.65 23.89
C SER A 365 54.26 -19.81 23.14
N SER A 366 54.65 -18.92 22.22
CA SER A 366 53.67 -18.09 21.50
C SER A 366 52.97 -18.86 20.38
N THR A 367 51.70 -18.53 20.17
CA THR A 367 50.87 -19.15 19.14
C THR A 367 51.11 -18.53 17.77
N ASP A 368 50.63 -19.22 16.73
CA ASP A 368 50.70 -18.73 15.35
C ASP A 368 49.89 -17.45 15.11
N LEU A 369 48.82 -17.22 15.89
CA LEU A 369 48.08 -15.95 15.90
C LEU A 369 48.83 -14.89 16.73
N GLU A 370 49.48 -15.30 17.81
CA GLU A 370 50.50 -14.57 18.60
C GLU A 370 51.49 -13.79 17.73
N SER A 371 52.20 -14.56 16.91
CA SER A 371 53.38 -14.17 16.12
C SER A 371 53.07 -13.65 14.72
N LEU A 372 51.86 -13.11 14.50
CA LEU A 372 51.43 -12.61 13.20
C LEU A 372 52.15 -11.29 12.87
N GLY A 373 53.00 -11.35 11.83
CA GLY A 373 53.72 -10.18 11.31
C GLY A 373 52.78 -9.06 10.83
N ILE A 374 53.26 -7.83 10.91
CA ILE A 374 52.54 -6.65 10.39
C ILE A 374 53.11 -6.28 9.01
N SER A 375 52.24 -6.06 8.02
CA SER A 375 52.61 -5.59 6.69
C SER A 375 53.07 -4.13 6.71
N LYS A 376 54.10 -3.83 5.92
CA LYS A 376 54.60 -2.48 5.64
C LYS A 376 53.80 -1.82 4.50
N ASN A 377 53.41 -2.62 3.51
CA ASN A 377 52.79 -2.15 2.28
C ASN A 377 51.26 -1.99 2.42
N GLY A 378 50.61 -2.83 3.24
CA GLY A 378 49.16 -2.99 3.25
C GLY A 378 48.34 -1.74 3.62
N ALA A 379 48.84 -0.85 4.49
CA ALA A 379 48.17 0.42 4.79
C ALA A 379 48.21 1.42 3.62
N MET A 380 49.30 1.42 2.84
CA MET A 380 49.42 2.23 1.61
C MET A 380 48.55 1.66 0.50
N LEU A 381 48.53 0.33 0.36
CA LEU A 381 47.69 -0.37 -0.61
C LEU A 381 46.19 -0.20 -0.31
N LEU A 382 45.78 -0.28 0.96
CA LEU A 382 44.41 0.04 1.41
C LEU A 382 43.99 1.44 0.97
N LYS A 383 44.84 2.45 1.20
CA LYS A 383 44.57 3.83 0.77
C LYS A 383 44.42 3.93 -0.75
N ALA A 384 45.34 3.32 -1.51
CA ALA A 384 45.30 3.33 -2.97
C ALA A 384 44.07 2.59 -3.54
N LEU A 385 43.58 1.55 -2.86
CA LEU A 385 42.33 0.84 -3.19
C LEU A 385 41.10 1.74 -2.98
N LEU A 386 41.01 2.41 -1.83
CA LEU A 386 39.91 3.34 -1.52
C LEU A 386 39.88 4.56 -2.45
N GLU A 387 41.04 5.03 -2.90
CA GLU A 387 41.18 6.12 -3.89
C GLU A 387 41.06 5.64 -5.36
N THR A 388 40.69 4.37 -5.59
CA THR A 388 40.56 3.83 -6.94
C THR A 388 39.13 3.88 -7.47
N SER A 389 38.99 4.56 -8.61
CA SER A 389 37.79 4.57 -9.42
C SER A 389 38.15 4.42 -10.90
N PHE A 390 37.31 3.69 -11.64
CA PHE A 390 37.45 3.42 -13.07
C PHE A 390 36.10 2.90 -13.61
N THR A 391 35.96 2.83 -14.94
CA THR A 391 34.82 2.14 -15.56
C THR A 391 35.23 0.69 -15.84
N GLY A 392 34.66 -0.24 -15.08
CA GLY A 392 34.85 -1.69 -15.23
C GLY A 392 33.78 -2.35 -16.10
N ILE A 393 33.77 -3.68 -16.15
CA ILE A 393 32.76 -4.43 -16.91
C ILE A 393 31.38 -4.45 -16.23
N THR A 394 31.32 -4.19 -14.92
CA THR A 394 30.06 -4.07 -14.17
C THR A 394 29.49 -2.65 -14.13
N GLY A 395 30.23 -1.66 -14.64
CA GLY A 395 29.84 -0.24 -14.62
C GLY A 395 30.92 0.64 -14.00
N TYR A 396 30.52 1.76 -13.39
CA TYR A 396 31.46 2.65 -12.70
C TYR A 396 31.85 2.08 -11.33
N PHE A 397 33.10 1.65 -11.20
CA PHE A 397 33.64 1.15 -9.93
C PHE A 397 34.10 2.33 -9.06
N LYS A 398 33.50 2.44 -7.87
CA LYS A 398 33.94 3.35 -6.81
C LYS A 398 33.58 2.76 -5.45
N LEU A 399 34.53 2.78 -4.53
CA LEU A 399 34.31 2.40 -3.14
C LEU A 399 33.94 3.64 -2.32
N ASP A 400 32.92 3.52 -1.49
CA ASP A 400 32.59 4.48 -0.44
C ASP A 400 32.60 3.76 0.92
N GLY A 401 33.35 4.27 1.89
CA GLY A 401 33.60 3.57 3.15
C GLY A 401 34.14 2.12 2.99
N GLY A 402 34.84 1.82 1.89
CA GLY A 402 35.31 0.47 1.56
C GLY A 402 34.28 -0.46 0.90
N GLN A 403 33.12 0.07 0.48
CA GLN A 403 32.02 -0.71 -0.11
C GLN A 403 31.69 -0.23 -1.52
N LEU A 404 31.45 -1.16 -2.46
CA LEU A 404 30.99 -0.85 -3.81
C LEU A 404 29.53 -0.36 -3.77
N GLN A 405 29.29 0.83 -4.32
CA GLN A 405 27.94 1.41 -4.42
C GLN A 405 27.23 0.95 -5.71
N SER A 406 25.95 0.60 -5.60
CA SER A 406 25.09 0.33 -6.77
C SER A 406 24.07 1.47 -6.95
N PRO A 407 24.03 2.13 -8.12
CA PRO A 407 23.12 3.26 -8.35
C PRO A 407 21.67 2.83 -8.61
N ALA A 408 21.43 1.58 -9.02
CA ALA A 408 20.09 1.09 -9.36
C ALA A 408 19.97 -0.43 -9.13
N TYR A 409 18.74 -0.86 -8.83
CA TYR A 409 18.33 -2.26 -8.85
C TYR A 409 17.40 -2.54 -10.02
N GLN A 410 17.44 -3.75 -10.54
CA GLN A 410 16.52 -4.31 -11.52
C GLN A 410 15.54 -5.23 -10.80
N ILE A 411 14.24 -5.01 -10.99
CA ILE A 411 13.17 -5.91 -10.55
C ILE A 411 12.88 -6.86 -11.71
N VAL A 412 12.99 -8.15 -11.44
CA VAL A 412 12.83 -9.24 -12.40
C VAL A 412 11.71 -10.18 -11.99
N ASN A 413 11.09 -10.84 -12.97
CA ASN A 413 10.14 -11.92 -12.76
C ASN A 413 10.63 -13.19 -13.46
N VAL A 414 10.60 -14.32 -12.77
CA VAL A 414 10.98 -15.64 -13.32
C VAL A 414 9.82 -16.18 -14.14
N ILE A 415 10.04 -16.36 -15.45
CA ILE A 415 9.04 -16.82 -16.41
C ILE A 415 9.71 -17.85 -17.32
N ALA A 416 9.25 -19.10 -17.23
CA ALA A 416 9.90 -20.26 -17.84
C ALA A 416 11.43 -20.24 -17.59
N ASN A 417 12.20 -20.44 -18.66
CA ASN A 417 13.66 -20.60 -18.67
C ASN A 417 14.50 -19.32 -18.36
N GLY A 418 13.95 -18.30 -17.69
CA GLY A 418 14.76 -17.15 -17.27
C GLY A 418 14.03 -16.00 -16.58
N ALA A 419 14.80 -14.95 -16.27
CA ALA A 419 14.29 -13.70 -15.69
C ALA A 419 13.94 -12.67 -16.78
N LYS A 420 12.69 -12.22 -16.77
CA LYS A 420 12.22 -11.06 -17.52
C LYS A 420 12.35 -9.80 -16.65
N GLU A 421 12.91 -8.73 -17.22
CA GLU A 421 12.90 -7.39 -16.61
C GLU A 421 11.46 -6.85 -16.52
N VAL A 422 11.09 -6.32 -15.36
CA VAL A 422 9.76 -5.74 -15.10
C VAL A 422 9.85 -4.23 -14.87
N ALA A 423 10.83 -3.83 -14.06
CA ALA A 423 11.05 -2.45 -13.63
C ALA A 423 12.48 -2.28 -13.08
N PHE A 424 12.83 -1.06 -12.74
CA PHE A 424 14.03 -0.67 -12.01
C PHE A 424 13.65 0.00 -10.69
N TRP A 425 14.62 0.15 -9.79
CA TRP A 425 14.49 0.93 -8.58
C TRP A 425 15.72 1.82 -8.37
N THR A 426 15.51 3.06 -7.98
CA THR A 426 16.55 4.03 -7.59
C THR A 426 16.16 4.72 -6.28
N SER A 427 17.13 5.16 -5.48
CA SER A 427 16.84 5.80 -4.19
C SER A 427 16.13 7.15 -4.32
N GLU A 428 16.30 7.85 -5.44
CA GLU A 428 15.70 9.17 -5.68
C GLU A 428 14.21 9.09 -6.06
N LYS A 429 13.80 8.03 -6.77
CA LYS A 429 12.48 7.96 -7.42
C LYS A 429 11.65 6.72 -7.07
N GLY A 430 12.24 5.75 -6.35
CA GLY A 430 11.60 4.46 -6.10
C GLY A 430 11.54 3.60 -7.36
N ILE A 431 10.42 2.90 -7.57
CA ILE A 431 10.20 2.00 -8.70
C ILE A 431 9.92 2.80 -9.99
N GLU A 432 10.74 2.61 -11.02
CA GLU A 432 10.58 3.17 -12.37
C GLU A 432 10.48 2.08 -13.43
N LYS A 433 9.83 2.34 -14.57
CA LYS A 433 9.79 1.39 -15.69
C LYS A 433 11.05 1.43 -16.57
N ASP A 434 11.60 2.62 -16.80
CA ASP A 434 12.75 2.87 -17.68
C ASP A 434 13.76 3.81 -17.00
N LEU A 435 15.01 3.36 -16.82
CA LEU A 435 16.10 4.17 -16.23
C LEU A 435 16.40 5.47 -17.00
N ASN A 436 16.11 5.52 -18.31
CA ASN A 436 16.47 6.64 -19.19
C ASN A 436 15.32 7.64 -19.43
N SER A 437 14.27 7.60 -18.60
CA SER A 437 13.22 8.62 -18.53
C SER A 437 13.84 9.98 -18.21
N THR A 438 14.10 10.77 -19.26
CA THR A 438 14.92 11.99 -19.20
C THR A 438 14.14 13.17 -18.64
N ALA A 439 14.84 14.10 -17.98
CA ALA A 439 14.30 15.26 -17.25
C ALA A 439 13.55 16.34 -18.09
N ASN A 440 13.05 16.00 -19.28
CA ASN A 440 12.36 16.91 -20.21
C ASN A 440 10.82 16.77 -20.23
N LYS A 441 10.23 16.15 -19.21
CA LYS A 441 8.79 16.28 -18.92
C LYS A 441 8.58 16.84 -17.52
N ILE A 442 8.62 18.17 -17.42
CA ILE A 442 7.97 18.90 -16.33
C ILE A 442 6.45 18.79 -16.56
N SER A 443 5.88 17.64 -16.23
CA SER A 443 4.46 17.47 -16.00
C SER A 443 4.26 17.31 -14.51
N ASN A 444 3.72 18.34 -13.86
CA ASN A 444 3.43 18.38 -12.42
C ASN A 444 2.36 17.34 -12.04
N THR A 445 2.75 16.09 -11.93
CA THR A 445 2.03 15.02 -11.23
C THR A 445 3.03 13.96 -10.78
N ASP A 446 3.27 13.85 -9.48
CA ASP A 446 3.96 12.72 -8.85
C ASP A 446 3.07 11.47 -8.92
N LYS A 447 2.90 10.92 -10.12
CA LYS A 447 2.22 9.64 -10.32
C LYS A 447 3.19 8.52 -9.96
N ALA A 448 3.15 8.11 -8.70
CA ALA A 448 3.64 6.81 -8.27
C ALA A 448 3.07 5.73 -9.21
N ILE A 449 3.94 4.81 -9.67
CA ILE A 449 3.59 3.77 -10.63
C ILE A 449 2.43 2.93 -10.08
N SER A 450 1.38 2.75 -10.89
CA SER A 450 0.19 2.00 -10.48
C SER A 450 0.45 0.50 -10.59
N LYS A 451 -0.23 -0.31 -9.76
CA LYS A 451 -0.12 -1.79 -9.80
C LYS A 451 -0.37 -2.37 -11.21
N SER A 452 -1.13 -1.68 -12.05
CA SER A 452 -1.46 -2.04 -13.43
C SER A 452 -0.36 -1.77 -14.46
N ASP A 453 0.66 -0.97 -14.15
CA ASP A 453 1.73 -0.61 -15.12
C ASP A 453 2.87 -1.65 -15.17
N LEU A 454 2.97 -2.50 -14.13
CA LEU A 454 3.94 -3.57 -13.96
C LEU A 454 3.44 -4.88 -14.58
N THR A 455 4.08 -5.35 -15.65
CA THR A 455 3.69 -6.59 -16.34
C THR A 455 4.32 -7.82 -15.68
N ILE A 456 3.71 -8.25 -14.58
CA ILE A 456 4.13 -9.43 -13.80
C ILE A 456 3.18 -10.61 -14.10
N ILE A 457 3.76 -11.81 -14.16
CA ILE A 457 3.04 -13.08 -14.10
C ILE A 457 3.34 -13.66 -12.73
N TRP A 458 2.31 -13.96 -11.95
CA TRP A 458 2.40 -14.55 -10.62
C TRP A 458 2.30 -16.09 -10.71
N PRO A 459 2.61 -16.83 -9.64
CA PRO A 459 2.45 -18.28 -9.63
C PRO A 459 1.00 -18.66 -9.97
N GLY A 460 0.80 -19.82 -10.62
CA GLY A 460 -0.51 -20.17 -11.19
C GLY A 460 -0.90 -19.38 -12.46
N ASP A 461 0.08 -18.78 -13.14
CA ASP A 461 -0.03 -18.10 -14.44
C ASP A 461 -1.03 -16.92 -14.48
N LYS A 462 -1.21 -16.23 -13.35
CA LYS A 462 -2.08 -15.05 -13.25
C LYS A 462 -1.33 -13.75 -13.52
N ALA A 463 -1.94 -12.84 -14.27
CA ALA A 463 -1.45 -11.46 -14.38
C ALA A 463 -1.86 -10.56 -13.19
N SER A 464 -2.90 -10.94 -12.46
CA SER A 464 -3.35 -10.23 -11.26
C SER A 464 -2.50 -10.60 -10.04
N PRO A 465 -2.07 -9.63 -9.20
CA PRO A 465 -1.34 -9.93 -7.98
C PRO A 465 -2.19 -10.74 -6.99
N PRO A 466 -1.59 -11.70 -6.25
CA PRO A 466 -2.28 -12.43 -5.21
C PRO A 466 -2.69 -11.49 -4.07
N LYS A 467 -3.76 -11.87 -3.35
CA LYS A 467 -4.20 -11.14 -2.13
C LYS A 467 -3.12 -11.08 -1.05
N GLY A 468 -2.18 -12.03 -1.07
CA GLY A 468 -1.11 -12.14 -0.07
C GLY A 468 -1.56 -12.78 1.26
N TRP A 469 -2.80 -13.25 1.35
CA TRP A 469 -3.34 -13.95 2.51
C TRP A 469 -4.51 -14.88 2.14
N VAL A 470 -4.75 -15.88 2.99
CA VAL A 470 -5.90 -16.81 2.96
C VAL A 470 -6.45 -16.96 4.40
N ILE A 471 -7.71 -17.33 4.57
CA ILE A 471 -8.29 -17.59 5.91
C ILE A 471 -7.51 -18.74 6.57
N PRO A 472 -6.87 -18.54 7.73
CA PRO A 472 -6.01 -19.55 8.35
C PRO A 472 -6.82 -20.73 8.90
N THR A 473 -6.34 -21.96 8.68
CA THR A 473 -6.98 -23.19 9.21
C THR A 473 -6.83 -23.35 10.72
N SER A 474 -5.89 -22.65 11.36
CA SER A 474 -5.61 -22.73 12.80
C SER A 474 -5.52 -21.37 13.52
N GLY A 475 -6.11 -20.32 12.95
CA GLY A 475 -6.08 -18.97 13.53
C GLY A 475 -7.02 -18.79 14.74
N LYS A 476 -6.61 -17.95 15.71
CA LYS A 476 -7.50 -17.53 16.81
C LYS A 476 -8.64 -16.69 16.23
N LYS A 477 -9.89 -17.11 16.45
CA LYS A 477 -11.07 -16.39 15.97
C LYS A 477 -11.45 -15.24 16.91
N LEU A 478 -12.00 -14.18 16.33
CA LEU A 478 -12.69 -13.09 17.03
C LEU A 478 -14.00 -13.61 17.61
N ARG A 479 -14.17 -13.52 18.93
CA ARG A 479 -15.39 -13.96 19.63
C ARG A 479 -16.42 -12.83 19.61
N VAL A 480 -17.44 -12.97 18.78
CA VAL A 480 -18.46 -11.95 18.57
C VAL A 480 -19.70 -12.29 19.38
N GLY A 481 -19.95 -11.55 20.46
CA GLY A 481 -21.16 -11.71 21.27
C GLY A 481 -22.41 -11.27 20.51
N VAL A 482 -23.49 -12.05 20.63
CA VAL A 482 -24.78 -11.77 19.97
C VAL A 482 -25.92 -11.79 20.98
N PRO A 483 -26.77 -10.75 21.06
CA PRO A 483 -27.91 -10.74 21.97
C PRO A 483 -29.00 -11.71 21.50
N VAL A 484 -29.55 -12.52 22.41
CA VAL A 484 -30.72 -13.38 22.17
C VAL A 484 -31.98 -12.66 22.64
N LYS A 485 -33.07 -12.66 21.85
CA LYS A 485 -34.31 -11.93 22.14
C LYS A 485 -35.56 -12.73 21.81
N ASP A 486 -36.59 -12.53 22.64
CA ASP A 486 -37.96 -12.94 22.36
C ASP A 486 -38.66 -11.90 21.47
N GLY A 487 -38.30 -11.85 20.18
CA GLY A 487 -38.90 -10.97 19.17
C GLY A 487 -37.91 -10.03 18.48
N PHE A 488 -38.35 -9.37 17.40
CA PHE A 488 -37.53 -8.57 16.47
C PHE A 488 -36.44 -9.37 15.73
N PHE A 489 -36.80 -10.61 15.33
CA PHE A 489 -35.94 -11.56 14.63
C PHE A 489 -35.37 -11.04 13.30
N GLU A 490 -35.99 -10.00 12.72
CA GLU A 490 -35.52 -9.30 11.53
C GLU A 490 -34.15 -8.62 11.75
N PHE A 491 -33.83 -8.21 12.97
CA PHE A 491 -32.55 -7.57 13.31
C PHE A 491 -31.48 -8.57 13.75
N VAL A 492 -31.85 -9.46 14.67
CA VAL A 492 -31.01 -10.56 15.17
C VAL A 492 -31.90 -11.75 15.48
N ASN A 493 -31.59 -12.90 14.88
CA ASN A 493 -32.19 -14.19 15.18
C ASN A 493 -31.09 -15.21 15.45
N VAL A 494 -31.32 -16.08 16.44
CA VAL A 494 -30.39 -17.14 16.86
C VAL A 494 -31.16 -18.45 16.86
N GLU A 495 -30.94 -19.26 15.83
CA GLU A 495 -31.52 -20.58 15.70
C GLU A 495 -30.50 -21.64 16.19
N ARG A 496 -30.98 -22.64 16.92
CA ARG A 496 -30.13 -23.72 17.45
C ARG A 496 -30.33 -24.98 16.61
N ASN A 497 -29.27 -25.44 15.96
CA ASN A 497 -29.28 -26.69 15.19
C ASN A 497 -29.26 -27.90 16.12
N SER A 498 -29.66 -29.06 15.59
CA SER A 498 -29.66 -30.35 16.30
C SER A 498 -28.28 -30.76 16.83
N ASP A 499 -27.20 -30.23 16.25
CA ASP A 499 -25.81 -30.52 16.63
C ASP A 499 -25.23 -29.54 17.68
N ASN A 500 -26.08 -28.84 18.43
CA ASN A 500 -25.71 -27.76 19.38
C ASN A 500 -24.99 -26.54 18.77
N SER A 501 -24.84 -26.46 17.45
CA SER A 501 -24.35 -25.25 16.78
C SER A 501 -25.46 -24.19 16.64
N SER A 502 -25.10 -22.92 16.79
CA SER A 502 -26.03 -21.79 16.65
C SER A 502 -25.86 -21.08 15.30
N THR A 503 -26.92 -21.02 14.50
CA THR A 503 -26.99 -20.23 13.27
C THR A 503 -27.55 -18.85 13.56
N VAL A 504 -26.76 -17.82 13.26
CA VAL A 504 -27.08 -16.42 13.55
C VAL A 504 -27.38 -15.65 12.26
N THR A 505 -28.58 -15.06 12.19
CA THR A 505 -29.15 -14.36 11.04
C THR A 505 -29.76 -13.01 11.46
N GLY A 506 -30.16 -12.17 10.51
CA GLY A 506 -30.78 -10.88 10.76
C GLY A 506 -29.97 -9.68 10.25
N TYR A 507 -30.63 -8.54 10.07
CA TYR A 507 -30.10 -7.34 9.42
C TYR A 507 -28.77 -6.85 10.03
N SER A 508 -28.66 -6.79 11.36
CA SER A 508 -27.45 -6.33 12.06
C SER A 508 -26.26 -7.28 11.84
N ILE A 509 -26.56 -8.57 11.68
CA ILE A 509 -25.59 -9.64 11.48
C ILE A 509 -25.11 -9.67 10.03
N ASP A 510 -26.00 -9.42 9.07
CA ASP A 510 -25.66 -9.37 7.66
C ASP A 510 -24.86 -8.10 7.31
N ILE A 511 -25.10 -6.98 7.99
CA ILE A 511 -24.20 -5.82 7.97
C ILE A 511 -22.81 -6.19 8.49
N PHE A 512 -22.71 -6.89 9.63
CA PHE A 512 -21.43 -7.32 10.19
C PHE A 512 -20.66 -8.24 9.20
N LYS A 513 -21.34 -9.23 8.60
CA LYS A 513 -20.78 -10.10 7.57
C LYS A 513 -20.32 -9.31 6.33
N ALA A 514 -21.09 -8.32 5.88
CA ALA A 514 -20.75 -7.47 4.75
C ALA A 514 -19.52 -6.58 5.03
N VAL A 515 -19.42 -5.99 6.22
CA VAL A 515 -18.24 -5.24 6.67
C VAL A 515 -17.01 -6.15 6.70
N MET A 516 -17.10 -7.32 7.34
CA MET A 516 -15.98 -8.28 7.41
C MET A 516 -15.56 -8.80 6.02
N SER A 517 -16.50 -8.93 5.09
CA SER A 517 -16.21 -9.31 3.69
C SER A 517 -15.59 -8.17 2.86
N SER A 518 -15.78 -6.92 3.29
CA SER A 518 -15.24 -5.72 2.64
C SER A 518 -13.84 -5.32 3.15
N LEU A 519 -13.36 -5.94 4.23
CA LEU A 519 -12.01 -5.70 4.75
C LEU A 519 -10.95 -6.22 3.76
N PRO A 520 -9.83 -5.49 3.56
CA PRO A 520 -8.74 -5.93 2.69
C PRO A 520 -7.89 -7.08 3.29
N TYR A 521 -8.26 -7.56 4.48
CA TYR A 521 -7.67 -8.68 5.21
C TYR A 521 -8.80 -9.48 5.88
N ALA A 522 -8.71 -10.82 5.88
CA ALA A 522 -9.66 -11.63 6.64
C ALA A 522 -9.39 -11.52 8.15
N VAL A 523 -10.47 -11.30 8.90
CA VAL A 523 -10.54 -11.55 10.34
C VAL A 523 -11.40 -12.80 10.52
N PRO A 524 -10.86 -13.95 10.99
CA PRO A 524 -11.71 -15.09 11.31
C PRO A 524 -12.54 -14.75 12.55
N TYR A 525 -13.85 -14.99 12.52
CA TYR A 525 -14.76 -14.71 13.62
C TYR A 525 -15.73 -15.88 13.87
N GLU A 526 -16.29 -15.93 15.07
CA GLU A 526 -17.39 -16.81 15.43
C GLU A 526 -18.42 -16.04 16.25
N PHE A 527 -19.70 -16.31 15.99
CA PHE A 527 -20.81 -15.73 16.74
C PHE A 527 -21.09 -16.60 17.97
N ILE A 528 -21.14 -15.98 19.13
CA ILE A 528 -21.43 -16.63 20.41
C ILE A 528 -22.70 -15.98 20.99
N PRO A 529 -23.83 -16.70 21.01
CA PRO A 529 -25.07 -16.21 21.61
C PRO A 529 -24.92 -15.93 23.11
N TRP A 530 -25.55 -14.85 23.57
CA TRP A 530 -25.57 -14.45 24.98
C TRP A 530 -26.81 -15.00 25.70
N GLU A 531 -26.74 -16.28 26.04
CA GLU A 531 -27.83 -17.08 26.60
C GLU A 531 -27.39 -17.94 27.80
N ASN A 532 -28.35 -18.25 28.68
CA ASN A 532 -28.20 -19.22 29.75
C ASN A 532 -28.38 -20.65 29.20
N SER A 533 -28.13 -21.66 30.04
CA SER A 533 -28.33 -23.09 29.75
C SER A 533 -29.70 -23.45 29.15
N ASP A 534 -30.73 -22.64 29.45
CA ASP A 534 -32.12 -22.82 29.00
C ASP A 534 -32.46 -22.03 27.70
N GLY A 535 -31.46 -21.46 27.01
CA GLY A 535 -31.66 -20.72 25.75
C GLY A 535 -32.28 -19.32 25.88
N LYS A 536 -32.36 -18.78 27.11
CA LYS A 536 -32.89 -17.43 27.40
C LYS A 536 -31.76 -16.42 27.63
N ILE A 537 -32.03 -15.15 27.32
CA ILE A 537 -31.06 -14.04 27.47
C ILE A 537 -30.44 -14.01 28.88
N VAL A 538 -29.11 -13.85 28.95
CA VAL A 538 -28.41 -13.62 30.24
C VAL A 538 -28.49 -12.13 30.59
N GLY A 539 -29.51 -11.74 31.35
CA GLY A 539 -29.61 -10.39 31.88
C GLY A 539 -29.84 -9.33 30.80
N ASN A 540 -29.08 -8.23 30.81
CA ASN A 540 -29.35 -7.06 29.98
C ASN A 540 -28.19 -6.63 29.04
N TYR A 541 -28.48 -5.70 28.12
CA TYR A 541 -27.49 -5.18 27.16
C TYR A 541 -26.29 -4.50 27.82
N ASN A 542 -26.44 -3.88 28.99
CA ASN A 542 -25.32 -3.23 29.66
C ASN A 542 -24.34 -4.28 30.19
N GLU A 543 -24.85 -5.42 30.68
CA GLU A 543 -24.05 -6.56 31.12
C GLU A 543 -23.35 -7.25 29.93
N LEU A 544 -24.04 -7.45 28.80
CA LEU A 544 -23.42 -7.96 27.56
C LEU A 544 -22.27 -7.05 27.09
N ILE A 545 -22.46 -5.73 27.10
CA ILE A 545 -21.42 -4.76 26.77
C ILE A 545 -20.25 -4.82 27.77
N TYR A 546 -20.56 -5.00 29.06
CA TYR A 546 -19.53 -5.14 30.09
C TYR A 546 -18.68 -6.41 29.88
N GLN A 547 -19.23 -7.49 29.29
CA GLN A 547 -18.43 -8.67 28.92
C GLN A 547 -17.36 -8.38 27.84
N VAL A 548 -17.55 -7.37 26.99
CA VAL A 548 -16.50 -6.90 26.06
C VAL A 548 -15.39 -6.17 26.81
N TYR A 549 -15.76 -5.30 27.76
CA TYR A 549 -14.79 -4.62 28.65
C TYR A 549 -13.96 -5.61 29.47
N LEU A 550 -14.58 -6.70 29.95
CA LEU A 550 -13.89 -7.81 30.64
C LEU A 550 -13.06 -8.72 29.70
N GLY A 551 -13.11 -8.53 28.38
CA GLY A 551 -12.39 -9.35 27.40
C GLY A 551 -12.95 -10.77 27.21
N VAL A 552 -14.19 -11.03 27.62
CA VAL A 552 -14.89 -12.30 27.40
C VAL A 552 -15.38 -12.39 25.95
N PHE A 553 -15.86 -11.27 25.40
CA PHE A 553 -16.09 -11.09 23.96
C PHE A 553 -15.11 -10.08 23.39
N ASP A 554 -14.72 -10.26 22.14
CA ASP A 554 -13.81 -9.35 21.43
C ASP A 554 -14.58 -8.26 20.67
N ALA A 555 -15.85 -8.53 20.32
CA ALA A 555 -16.80 -7.57 19.73
C ALA A 555 -18.26 -7.99 20.03
N ILE A 556 -19.24 -7.13 19.74
CA ILE A 556 -20.67 -7.46 19.73
C ILE A 556 -21.24 -7.15 18.34
N ALA A 557 -22.08 -8.05 17.81
CA ALA A 557 -22.89 -7.80 16.62
C ALA A 557 -24.39 -7.88 16.97
N GLY A 558 -25.11 -6.78 16.77
CA GLY A 558 -26.54 -6.71 17.06
C GLY A 558 -27.14 -5.31 17.01
N ASP A 559 -28.35 -5.22 17.54
CA ASP A 559 -29.24 -4.06 17.64
C ASP A 559 -28.99 -3.21 18.90
N THR A 560 -27.70 -2.99 19.22
CA THR A 560 -27.28 -2.30 20.43
C THR A 560 -27.41 -0.79 20.32
N THR A 561 -28.28 -0.17 21.12
CA THR A 561 -28.38 1.29 21.24
C THR A 561 -27.11 1.90 21.86
N ILE A 562 -26.58 2.94 21.22
CA ILE A 562 -25.45 3.74 21.71
C ILE A 562 -25.96 4.70 22.78
N VAL A 563 -25.36 4.67 23.99
CA VAL A 563 -25.76 5.51 25.13
C VAL A 563 -24.51 5.87 25.93
N ALA A 564 -24.42 7.10 26.45
CA ALA A 564 -23.22 7.62 27.14
C ALA A 564 -22.67 6.69 28.24
N ASN A 565 -23.53 6.03 29.03
CA ASN A 565 -23.11 5.05 30.06
C ASN A 565 -22.38 3.83 29.45
N ARG A 566 -22.80 3.36 28.27
CA ARG A 566 -22.18 2.23 27.57
C ARG A 566 -20.83 2.64 26.96
N SER A 567 -20.75 3.88 26.45
CA SER A 567 -19.53 4.45 25.86
C SER A 567 -18.39 4.67 26.85
N GLN A 568 -18.62 4.50 28.17
CA GLN A 568 -17.55 4.50 29.18
C GLN A 568 -16.79 3.17 29.25
N TYR A 569 -17.37 2.07 28.75
CA TYR A 569 -16.80 0.73 28.82
C TYR A 569 -16.31 0.22 27.45
N VAL A 570 -16.88 0.71 26.34
CA VAL A 570 -16.53 0.30 24.97
C VAL A 570 -16.69 1.46 23.97
N ASP A 571 -15.85 1.54 22.94
CA ASP A 571 -15.80 2.63 21.95
C ASP A 571 -16.81 2.43 20.80
N PHE A 572 -17.96 3.13 20.70
CA PHE A 572 -19.05 2.62 19.81
C PHE A 572 -18.85 2.59 18.27
N THR A 573 -19.46 1.59 17.61
CA THR A 573 -19.69 1.55 16.15
C THR A 573 -20.87 2.44 15.74
N MET A 574 -21.15 2.49 14.44
CA MET A 574 -22.34 1.77 13.97
C MET A 574 -23.72 2.37 14.26
N PRO A 575 -23.97 3.69 14.16
CA PRO A 575 -25.24 4.16 13.62
C PRO A 575 -25.36 3.76 12.14
N TYR A 576 -25.46 2.46 11.85
CA TYR A 576 -25.85 1.94 10.53
C TYR A 576 -27.34 2.18 10.24
N THR A 577 -28.07 2.68 11.25
CA THR A 577 -29.46 3.10 11.18
C THR A 577 -29.66 4.32 12.08
N GLU A 578 -30.58 5.21 11.73
CA GLU A 578 -30.88 6.40 12.54
C GLU A 578 -31.70 6.03 13.78
N SER A 579 -31.21 6.40 14.96
CA SER A 579 -31.95 6.21 16.22
C SER A 579 -32.88 7.38 16.50
N GLY A 580 -34.18 7.11 16.68
CA GLY A 580 -35.16 8.14 17.07
C GLY A 580 -36.33 7.55 17.86
N VAL A 581 -36.83 8.31 18.83
CA VAL A 581 -38.05 7.96 19.57
C VAL A 581 -39.26 8.51 18.80
N SER A 582 -40.06 7.61 18.23
CA SER A 582 -41.32 7.93 17.58
C SER A 582 -42.51 7.42 18.38
N MET A 583 -43.68 8.04 18.24
CA MET A 583 -44.92 7.60 18.86
C MET A 583 -45.88 7.08 17.78
N ILE A 584 -46.25 5.81 17.86
CA ILE A 584 -47.28 5.23 17.01
C ILE A 584 -48.63 5.49 17.66
N VAL A 585 -49.52 6.19 16.95
CA VAL A 585 -50.84 6.62 17.45
C VAL A 585 -51.92 6.17 16.46
N PRO A 586 -53.06 5.60 16.91
CA PRO A 586 -54.17 5.28 16.02
C PRO A 586 -54.74 6.54 15.37
N ILE A 587 -55.17 6.42 14.11
CA ILE A 587 -55.78 7.52 13.33
C ILE A 587 -57.25 7.70 13.76
N ARG A 588 -57.70 8.95 13.97
CA ARG A 588 -59.13 9.23 14.21
C ARG A 588 -59.92 9.03 12.92
N GLN A 589 -60.78 8.02 12.90
CA GLN A 589 -61.75 7.85 11.82
C GLN A 589 -62.92 8.83 12.01
N ASN A 590 -62.89 9.95 11.30
CA ASN A 590 -63.93 10.98 11.40
C ASN A 590 -65.16 10.68 10.50
N GLN A 591 -65.90 9.61 10.81
CA GLN A 591 -67.08 9.20 10.03
C GLN A 591 -68.39 9.95 10.40
N GLN A 592 -68.35 11.26 10.63
CA GLN A 592 -69.58 12.06 10.74
C GLN A 592 -69.99 12.68 9.39
N LYS A 593 -70.88 11.99 8.68
CA LYS A 593 -71.60 12.49 7.50
C LYS A 593 -72.58 13.60 7.87
N ASN A 594 -72.08 14.78 8.22
CA ASN A 594 -72.92 15.95 8.51
C ASN A 594 -73.53 16.50 7.21
N ALA A 595 -74.86 16.48 7.09
CA ALA A 595 -75.57 16.99 5.90
C ALA A 595 -75.29 18.49 5.61
N TRP A 596 -74.92 19.25 6.64
CA TRP A 596 -74.60 20.69 6.57
C TRP A 596 -73.18 21.02 6.08
N VAL A 597 -72.42 20.07 5.52
CA VAL A 597 -71.08 20.31 4.99
C VAL A 597 -71.06 21.42 3.93
N PHE A 598 -72.15 21.64 3.18
CA PHE A 598 -72.25 22.69 2.17
C PHE A 598 -72.16 24.13 2.71
N LEU A 599 -72.36 24.39 4.00
CA LEU A 599 -72.19 25.73 4.59
C LEU A 599 -70.75 26.03 5.05
N LYS A 600 -69.94 24.99 5.28
CA LYS A 600 -68.54 25.11 5.76
C LYS A 600 -67.51 25.75 4.81
N PRO A 601 -67.67 25.78 3.46
CA PRO A 601 -66.65 26.34 2.56
C PRO A 601 -66.41 27.85 2.69
N LEU A 602 -67.38 28.59 3.26
CA LEU A 602 -67.26 30.03 3.52
C LEU A 602 -67.45 30.26 5.02
N THR A 603 -66.70 31.20 5.60
CA THR A 603 -66.87 31.57 7.00
C THR A 603 -68.22 32.28 7.20
N TRP A 604 -68.74 32.25 8.43
CA TRP A 604 -70.01 32.90 8.76
C TRP A 604 -69.97 34.42 8.50
N ASP A 605 -68.82 35.06 8.76
CA ASP A 605 -68.58 36.47 8.46
C ASP A 605 -68.66 36.76 6.94
N LEU A 606 -68.17 35.83 6.12
CA LEU A 606 -68.19 35.96 4.65
C LEU A 606 -69.61 35.73 4.09
N TRP A 607 -70.40 34.84 4.67
CA TRP A 607 -71.83 34.71 4.38
C TRP A 607 -72.60 36.00 4.73
N LEU A 608 -72.36 36.57 5.92
CA LEU A 608 -73.05 37.77 6.40
C LEU A 608 -72.70 39.00 5.55
N THR A 609 -71.42 39.21 5.25
CA THR A 609 -70.96 40.32 4.39
C THR A 609 -71.49 40.18 2.97
N THR A 610 -71.49 38.98 2.40
CA THR A 610 -72.09 38.71 1.08
C THR A 610 -73.56 39.13 1.06
N PHE A 611 -74.37 38.67 2.03
CA PHE A 611 -75.78 39.06 2.15
C PHE A 611 -75.97 40.59 2.24
N PHE A 612 -75.14 41.27 3.04
CA PHE A 612 -75.19 42.73 3.18
C PHE A 612 -74.90 43.46 1.86
N PHE A 613 -73.90 43.01 1.08
CA PHE A 613 -73.62 43.58 -0.25
C PHE A 613 -74.76 43.32 -1.25
N PHE A 614 -75.42 42.15 -1.22
CA PHE A 614 -76.63 41.90 -2.02
C PHE A 614 -77.72 42.95 -1.72
N VAL A 615 -77.98 43.30 -0.46
CA VAL A 615 -78.98 44.32 -0.10
C VAL A 615 -78.57 45.71 -0.59
N ILE A 616 -77.30 46.10 -0.42
CA ILE A 616 -76.79 47.40 -0.88
C ILE A 616 -76.92 47.55 -2.40
N ILE A 617 -76.49 46.54 -3.18
CA ILE A 617 -76.52 46.62 -4.65
C ILE A 617 -77.96 46.60 -5.17
N GLY A 618 -78.86 45.81 -4.57
CA GLY A 618 -80.28 45.84 -4.89
C GLY A 618 -80.89 47.23 -4.66
N PHE A 619 -80.57 47.87 -3.53
CA PHE A 619 -81.01 49.24 -3.23
C PHE A 619 -80.41 50.28 -4.18
N LEU A 620 -79.12 50.15 -4.55
CA LEU A 620 -78.44 51.07 -5.45
C LEU A 620 -79.00 51.02 -6.87
N ILE A 621 -79.34 49.81 -7.36
CA ILE A 621 -79.99 49.61 -8.66
C ILE A 621 -81.43 50.13 -8.63
N TRP A 622 -82.19 49.86 -7.56
CA TRP A 622 -83.51 50.46 -7.36
C TRP A 622 -83.45 51.99 -7.42
N LEU A 623 -82.52 52.63 -6.70
CA LEU A 623 -82.36 54.09 -6.70
C LEU A 623 -82.08 54.66 -8.10
N LEU A 624 -81.30 53.94 -8.92
CA LEU A 624 -80.93 54.35 -10.28
C LEU A 624 -82.03 54.11 -11.33
N GLU A 625 -82.83 53.05 -11.20
CA GLU A 625 -83.91 52.71 -12.14
C GLU A 625 -85.26 53.34 -11.76
N HIS A 626 -85.59 53.50 -10.47
CA HIS A 626 -86.91 53.96 -9.99
C HIS A 626 -87.37 55.31 -10.58
N ARG A 627 -86.42 56.19 -10.94
CA ARG A 627 -86.72 57.48 -11.55
C ARG A 627 -87.04 57.41 -13.06
N ILE A 628 -86.62 56.34 -13.74
CA ILE A 628 -86.62 56.23 -15.21
C ILE A 628 -87.52 55.08 -15.70
N ASN A 629 -87.65 53.99 -14.94
CA ASN A 629 -88.28 52.75 -15.37
C ASN A 629 -89.56 52.47 -14.56
N ASP A 630 -90.67 52.26 -15.25
CA ASP A 630 -91.98 52.02 -14.63
C ASP A 630 -92.11 50.60 -14.04
N GLU A 631 -91.29 49.62 -14.46
CA GLU A 631 -91.27 48.26 -13.87
C GLU A 631 -90.82 48.28 -12.39
N PHE A 632 -90.09 49.32 -11.95
CA PHE A 632 -89.64 49.50 -10.56
C PHE A 632 -90.57 50.42 -9.73
N ARG A 633 -91.83 50.59 -10.15
CA ARG A 633 -92.84 51.44 -9.48
C ARG A 633 -94.05 50.62 -9.03
N GLY A 634 -94.49 50.86 -7.81
CA GLY A 634 -95.62 50.16 -7.18
C GLY A 634 -95.81 50.57 -5.72
N PRO A 635 -96.72 49.92 -4.96
CA PRO A 635 -96.87 50.17 -3.53
C PRO A 635 -95.57 49.85 -2.76
N PRO A 636 -95.31 50.47 -1.59
CA PRO A 636 -94.00 50.42 -0.93
C PRO A 636 -93.53 49.00 -0.57
N LEU A 637 -94.45 48.08 -0.21
CA LEU A 637 -94.10 46.66 0.01
C LEU A 637 -93.56 45.97 -1.26
N HIS A 638 -94.12 46.30 -2.43
CA HIS A 638 -93.68 45.73 -3.70
C HIS A 638 -92.28 46.25 -4.07
N GLN A 639 -92.00 47.53 -3.84
CA GLN A 639 -90.67 48.11 -4.08
C GLN A 639 -89.57 47.46 -3.23
N ILE A 640 -89.84 47.22 -1.94
CA ILE A 640 -88.92 46.48 -1.05
C ILE A 640 -88.75 45.04 -1.56
N GLY A 641 -89.84 44.37 -1.94
CA GLY A 641 -89.79 43.05 -2.58
C GLY A 641 -88.88 43.02 -3.82
N MET A 642 -88.97 44.02 -4.69
CA MET A 642 -88.15 44.15 -5.90
C MET A 642 -86.67 44.35 -5.59
N VAL A 643 -86.30 45.12 -4.55
CA VAL A 643 -84.90 45.28 -4.11
C VAL A 643 -84.24 43.93 -3.77
N PHE A 644 -84.93 43.09 -2.99
CA PHE A 644 -84.43 41.76 -2.64
C PHE A 644 -84.52 40.77 -3.81
N TRP A 645 -85.64 40.78 -4.55
CA TRP A 645 -85.88 39.87 -5.66
C TRP A 645 -84.90 40.08 -6.81
N PHE A 646 -84.72 41.32 -7.27
CA PHE A 646 -83.77 41.65 -8.32
C PHE A 646 -82.35 41.22 -7.95
N SER A 647 -81.92 41.57 -6.73
CA SER A 647 -80.57 41.24 -6.26
C SER A 647 -80.35 39.73 -6.17
N PHE A 648 -81.32 38.96 -5.65
CA PHE A 648 -81.27 37.50 -5.65
C PHE A 648 -81.30 36.91 -7.08
N SER A 649 -82.09 37.48 -7.99
CA SER A 649 -82.18 37.03 -9.39
C SER A 649 -80.87 37.26 -10.18
N THR A 650 -80.02 38.22 -9.78
CA THR A 650 -78.66 38.37 -10.34
C THR A 650 -77.72 37.23 -9.92
N MET A 651 -77.98 36.55 -8.80
CA MET A 651 -77.16 35.42 -8.32
C MET A 651 -77.46 34.11 -9.06
N VAL A 652 -78.71 33.89 -9.46
CA VAL A 652 -79.22 32.59 -9.94
C VAL A 652 -79.55 32.59 -11.45
N PHE A 653 -78.93 33.50 -12.22
CA PHE A 653 -78.93 33.49 -13.70
C PHE A 653 -80.32 33.56 -14.40
N ALA A 654 -81.18 34.50 -13.98
CA ALA A 654 -82.31 34.92 -14.81
C ALA A 654 -82.66 36.40 -14.59
N GLN A 655 -82.18 37.31 -15.45
CA GLN A 655 -82.72 38.67 -15.48
C GLN A 655 -84.01 38.69 -16.31
N LYS A 656 -85.15 38.87 -15.63
CA LYS A 656 -86.45 39.06 -16.29
C LYS A 656 -86.74 40.51 -16.68
N GLU A 657 -86.19 41.46 -15.93
CA GLU A 657 -86.46 42.90 -16.03
C GLU A 657 -85.37 43.61 -16.85
N LYS A 658 -85.78 44.60 -17.66
CA LYS A 658 -84.86 45.31 -18.56
C LYS A 658 -84.34 46.58 -17.90
N VAL A 659 -83.07 46.55 -17.46
CA VAL A 659 -82.35 47.72 -16.94
C VAL A 659 -82.13 48.74 -18.08
N VAL A 660 -82.68 49.95 -17.93
CA VAL A 660 -82.68 50.99 -18.99
C VAL A 660 -81.50 51.96 -18.82
N SER A 661 -81.11 52.27 -17.59
CA SER A 661 -80.06 53.24 -17.26
C SER A 661 -78.65 52.70 -17.54
N ASN A 662 -77.86 53.45 -18.32
CA ASN A 662 -76.46 53.11 -18.60
C ASN A 662 -75.59 53.06 -17.32
N SER A 663 -75.90 53.88 -16.31
CA SER A 663 -75.19 53.85 -15.03
C SER A 663 -75.53 52.60 -14.21
N ALA A 664 -76.80 52.16 -14.22
CA ALA A 664 -77.20 50.93 -13.55
C ALA A 664 -76.58 49.70 -14.22
N ARG A 665 -76.49 49.68 -15.56
CA ARG A 665 -75.78 48.63 -16.32
C ARG A 665 -74.30 48.51 -15.94
N PHE A 666 -73.61 49.63 -15.73
CA PHE A 666 -72.19 49.61 -15.32
C PHE A 666 -72.01 48.99 -13.92
N VAL A 667 -72.84 49.39 -12.95
CA VAL A 667 -72.84 48.80 -11.59
C VAL A 667 -73.14 47.30 -11.65
N LEU A 668 -74.13 46.91 -12.46
CA LEU A 668 -74.52 45.51 -12.66
C LEU A 668 -73.38 44.65 -13.24
N ILE A 669 -72.62 45.17 -14.22
CA ILE A 669 -71.47 44.46 -14.80
C ILE A 669 -70.39 44.21 -13.75
N ILE A 670 -70.07 45.20 -12.91
CA ILE A 670 -69.12 45.03 -11.80
C ILE A 670 -69.64 44.00 -10.79
N TRP A 671 -70.93 44.06 -10.46
CA TRP A 671 -71.55 43.11 -9.54
C TRP A 671 -71.50 41.66 -10.04
N PHE A 672 -71.76 41.43 -11.33
CA PHE A 672 -71.64 40.08 -11.92
C PHE A 672 -70.22 39.51 -11.78
N TRP A 673 -69.17 40.32 -11.96
CA TRP A 673 -67.80 39.86 -11.73
C TRP A 673 -67.57 39.41 -10.28
N VAL A 674 -68.10 40.14 -9.28
CA VAL A 674 -68.02 39.76 -7.86
C VAL A 674 -68.77 38.45 -7.60
N VAL A 675 -70.00 38.31 -8.11
CA VAL A 675 -70.82 37.09 -7.93
C VAL A 675 -70.16 35.86 -8.57
N VAL A 676 -69.56 36.00 -9.76
CA VAL A 676 -68.83 34.91 -10.41
C VAL A 676 -67.62 34.47 -9.57
N ILE A 677 -66.85 35.41 -9.01
CA ILE A 677 -65.71 35.09 -8.13
C ILE A 677 -66.18 34.39 -6.84
N LEU A 678 -67.30 34.80 -6.24
CA LEU A 678 -67.87 34.15 -5.06
C LEU A 678 -68.34 32.71 -5.35
N ILE A 679 -69.02 32.46 -6.47
CA ILE A 679 -69.47 31.11 -6.85
C ILE A 679 -68.25 30.20 -7.17
N GLN A 680 -67.25 30.71 -7.88
CA GLN A 680 -66.04 29.96 -8.20
C GLN A 680 -65.22 29.62 -6.93
N SER A 681 -65.03 30.58 -6.03
CA SER A 681 -64.30 30.34 -4.77
C SER A 681 -65.05 29.42 -3.80
N TYR A 682 -66.39 29.47 -3.77
CA TYR A 682 -67.23 28.52 -3.04
C TYR A 682 -67.05 27.08 -3.58
N THR A 683 -67.19 26.90 -4.90
CA THR A 683 -67.07 25.58 -5.52
C THR A 683 -65.66 24.99 -5.41
N ALA A 684 -64.61 25.81 -5.54
CA ALA A 684 -63.22 25.40 -5.33
C ALA A 684 -62.97 24.96 -3.86
N SER A 685 -63.47 25.72 -2.88
CA SER A 685 -63.31 25.39 -1.46
C SER A 685 -64.10 24.12 -1.08
N LEU A 686 -65.33 23.95 -1.59
CA LEU A 686 -66.14 22.75 -1.37
C LEU A 686 -65.51 21.50 -1.98
N THR A 687 -65.01 21.58 -3.22
CA THR A 687 -64.36 20.45 -3.90
C THR A 687 -63.04 20.06 -3.25
N SER A 688 -62.23 21.02 -2.80
CA SER A 688 -61.04 20.76 -1.98
C SER A 688 -61.40 20.00 -0.69
N MET A 689 -62.43 20.47 0.03
CA MET A 689 -62.88 19.82 1.28
C MET A 689 -63.43 18.40 1.06
N LEU A 690 -64.04 18.11 -0.09
CA LEU A 690 -64.55 16.78 -0.43
C LEU A 690 -63.50 15.81 -0.97
N THR A 691 -62.36 16.30 -1.45
CA THR A 691 -61.27 15.47 -2.01
C THR A 691 -60.18 15.14 -1.00
N VAL A 692 -59.94 16.00 -0.01
CA VAL A 692 -58.88 15.78 1.00
C VAL A 692 -59.37 14.93 2.18
N GLN A 693 -58.99 13.65 2.19
CA GLN A 693 -59.10 12.81 3.39
C GLN A 693 -57.98 13.16 4.39
N GLN A 694 -58.29 13.96 5.42
CA GLN A 694 -57.32 14.27 6.48
C GLN A 694 -57.22 13.11 7.48
N LEU A 695 -56.12 12.35 7.40
CA LEU A 695 -55.74 11.37 8.42
C LEU A 695 -55.22 12.10 9.67
N GLN A 696 -56.12 12.51 10.57
CA GLN A 696 -55.75 13.17 11.82
C GLN A 696 -55.37 12.13 12.89
N PRO A 697 -54.16 12.20 13.50
CA PRO A 697 -53.78 11.29 14.58
C PRO A 697 -54.63 11.53 15.83
N THR A 698 -54.85 10.51 16.66
CA THR A 698 -55.69 10.64 17.87
C THR A 698 -55.10 11.58 18.92
N VAL A 699 -53.78 11.73 18.92
CA VAL A 699 -53.02 12.62 19.78
C VAL A 699 -51.84 13.15 18.97
N THR A 700 -51.56 14.44 19.06
CA THR A 700 -50.55 15.11 18.23
C THR A 700 -49.20 15.26 18.92
N ASN A 701 -49.17 15.25 20.26
CA ASN A 701 -47.97 15.57 21.03
C ASN A 701 -47.97 14.84 22.40
N VAL A 702 -46.78 14.53 22.94
CA VAL A 702 -46.60 13.91 24.26
C VAL A 702 -47.26 14.75 25.37
N ASN A 703 -47.19 16.07 25.26
CA ASN A 703 -47.82 17.00 26.22
C ASN A 703 -49.37 16.88 26.23
N GLU A 704 -49.98 16.47 25.11
CA GLU A 704 -51.41 16.23 25.01
C GLU A 704 -51.81 14.90 25.70
N LEU A 705 -50.96 13.85 25.64
CA LEU A 705 -51.11 12.63 26.45
C LEU A 705 -51.01 12.93 27.95
N LEU A 706 -49.97 13.65 28.37
CA LEU A 706 -49.74 13.98 29.79
C LEU A 706 -50.90 14.77 30.39
N LYS A 707 -51.57 15.60 29.58
CA LYS A 707 -52.76 16.37 29.98
C LYS A 707 -54.02 15.51 29.98
N ASN A 708 -54.21 14.65 28.99
CA ASN A 708 -55.35 13.74 28.88
C ASN A 708 -55.05 12.37 29.52
N LYS A 709 -55.11 12.30 30.86
CA LYS A 709 -54.92 11.08 31.67
C LYS A 709 -55.83 9.86 31.34
N ALA A 710 -56.72 9.98 30.35
CA ALA A 710 -57.67 8.95 29.94
C ALA A 710 -57.13 7.99 28.86
N TYR A 711 -55.99 8.27 28.24
CA TYR A 711 -55.42 7.41 27.19
C TYR A 711 -54.30 6.52 27.73
N SER A 712 -54.61 5.25 27.96
CA SER A 712 -53.58 4.21 28.07
C SER A 712 -52.98 3.97 26.69
N THR A 713 -51.86 4.63 26.40
CA THR A 713 -51.07 4.39 25.18
C THR A 713 -49.86 3.52 25.49
N THR A 714 -49.76 2.37 24.82
CA THR A 714 -48.49 1.65 24.67
C THR A 714 -47.54 2.49 23.84
N LEU A 715 -46.55 3.11 24.49
CA LEU A 715 -45.42 3.75 23.81
C LEU A 715 -44.53 2.68 23.20
N TRP A 716 -44.71 2.43 21.91
CA TRP A 716 -43.78 1.65 21.10
C TRP A 716 -42.53 2.48 20.80
N MET A 717 -41.59 2.47 21.73
CA MET A 717 -40.21 2.83 21.43
C MET A 717 -39.61 1.74 20.53
N ASN A 718 -38.86 2.13 19.50
CA ASN A 718 -37.83 1.24 18.98
C ASN A 718 -36.82 1.03 20.12
N TYR A 719 -36.81 -0.19 20.66
CA TYR A 719 -36.05 -0.64 21.84
C TYR A 719 -36.59 -0.15 23.19
N THR A 720 -36.47 -1.01 24.21
CA THR A 720 -37.35 -1.07 25.39
C THR A 720 -37.04 -0.11 26.54
N SER A 721 -38.13 0.28 27.25
CA SER A 721 -38.23 0.75 28.64
C SER A 721 -38.02 2.25 28.94
N PHE A 722 -38.80 2.74 29.92
CA PHE A 722 -39.23 4.13 30.06
C PHE A 722 -38.49 4.91 31.17
N SER A 723 -37.15 4.87 31.21
CA SER A 723 -36.41 5.52 32.30
C SER A 723 -35.01 6.04 31.92
N GLN A 724 -34.94 7.12 31.13
CA GLN A 724 -33.91 8.20 31.22
C GLN A 724 -34.03 9.21 30.06
N LEU A 725 -35.06 10.05 30.10
CA LEU A 725 -35.11 11.28 29.30
C LEU A 725 -34.51 12.44 30.09
N ARG A 726 -33.17 12.55 30.09
CA ARG A 726 -32.50 13.81 30.46
C ARG A 726 -31.15 13.97 29.75
N ALA A 727 -31.03 15.10 29.06
CA ALA A 727 -29.83 15.69 28.49
C ALA A 727 -29.21 15.04 27.22
N GLU A 728 -29.39 15.79 26.13
CA GLU A 728 -28.35 16.22 25.18
C GLU A 728 -28.10 15.45 23.88
N MET A 729 -27.39 16.16 23.00
CA MET A 729 -27.62 16.25 21.55
C MET A 729 -26.31 16.03 20.80
N VAL A 730 -26.45 15.56 19.55
CA VAL A 730 -25.53 15.81 18.42
C VAL A 730 -24.23 14.99 18.34
N ALA A 731 -23.88 14.73 17.06
CA ALA A 731 -22.60 14.29 16.48
C ALA A 731 -22.26 12.78 16.46
N LEU A 732 -22.54 12.23 15.28
CA LEU A 732 -21.61 11.44 14.43
C LEU A 732 -20.80 10.26 15.00
N GLN A 733 -20.84 9.19 14.20
CA GLN A 733 -19.77 8.18 14.00
C GLN A 733 -19.65 7.07 15.08
N LEU A 734 -19.17 5.83 14.80
CA LEU A 734 -18.21 5.32 13.79
C LEU A 734 -17.89 3.81 14.01
N LEU A 735 -16.91 3.41 14.84
CA LEU A 735 -16.40 2.02 14.85
C LEU A 735 -15.86 1.50 16.22
N LEU A 736 -16.43 0.39 16.75
CA LEU A 736 -15.85 -0.39 17.86
C LEU A 736 -14.56 -1.07 17.41
N MET A 737 -13.44 -0.46 17.75
CA MET A 737 -12.17 -1.15 17.89
C MET A 737 -11.42 -0.64 19.12
N ARG A 738 -11.07 -1.57 20.00
CA ARG A 738 -10.17 -1.36 21.13
C ARG A 738 -8.83 -0.77 20.64
N SER A 739 -8.43 0.36 21.21
CA SER A 739 -7.05 0.82 21.14
C SER A 739 -6.11 -0.17 21.85
N PRO A 740 -5.05 -0.68 21.20
CA PRO A 740 -4.03 -1.48 21.88
C PRO A 740 -3.04 -0.54 22.61
N ILE A 741 -3.08 -0.62 23.94
CA ILE A 741 -1.93 -0.35 24.82
C ILE A 741 -1.27 -1.70 25.11
#